data_AF-B0VNM0-F1
#
_entry.id   AF-B0VNM0-F1
#
_cell.length_a   1.000
_cell.length_b   1.000
_cell.length_c   1.000
_cell.angle_alpha   90.00
_cell.angle_beta   90.00
_cell.angle_gamma   90.00
#
_symmetry.space_group_name_H-M   'P 1'
#
loop_
_entity.id
_entity.type
_entity.pdbx_description
1 polymer ?
#
loop_
_entity_poly.entity_id
_entity_poly.type
_entity_poly.pdbx_seq_one_letter_code
_entity_poly.pdbx_strand_id
1 'polypeptide(L)'
;MPHSKFLVQPLWVAMLAVSHSGLVFAESEKNDAETNTLHSLAPIVVTAQQGNDANGLIVHADPKQPIQPVPATDGADYLQSIMGFNSIQSGGTNGDVTFRGMFGSRIKILTDGTENLGACPNRMDAPTSYISPESYDRISVIKGPQTVQYANTGSAATVLFERQPEKLTSEKPYRGQASVLLGSYGRIDHNVEAAIGDEKKYIRLNANRSESNSYQDGDGNTVPSAWKKWNADVALGFTPDENTWVEITGGKSDGESLYAGRSMDGSQFAHESLGLRFEKKNITDVIKKIEGQVNYSYNDHIMDNFSLRTPPLVEMNHGGMTMLMPNAMAMQVTRRTLNSRLAMTSEWNKWSLITGVDSQFNKHGGSMSSPTMPSMNVPYRQDMRFQSYGAFGELGYQWNDQNKLVTGARLDRVTVEDERADSQAKGFNTKLEKNLPSAFVRWENQYPEHDFKSYIGLGYVERMPDYWELFSPKHGNAGSTNTFNGVNPEKTLQLDLGFQQQHGALNTWASAYAGLVDDYILMSYHHHPSMGMDGHDMSHDITAGAKNVDATIAGAEAGIGYQFTDRIQADLSAMYAWGKNTTDDKPLPQISPLEGRLNIRYVADKYNLGLLWRAVAEQNRVSLHQGNIVGYDLKPSKGFSTLSLNGSYNLRKDIDVSVGIDNVLDKTYTEHLNKAGSAGFGFASEEQFNNIGRNYWVRMSMKF
;
A
#
# COMPACT_ATOMS: atom_id res chain seq x y z
N MET A 1 28.58 32.80 12.79
CA MET A 1 28.95 32.25 14.11
C MET A 1 28.91 30.73 13.99
N PRO A 2 29.95 29.99 14.42
CA PRO A 2 30.39 28.82 13.67
C PRO A 2 29.54 27.58 13.92
N HIS A 3 29.22 26.92 12.82
CA HIS A 3 28.69 25.56 12.72
C HIS A 3 29.59 24.54 13.42
N SER A 4 29.01 23.76 14.33
CA SER A 4 29.62 22.50 14.76
C SER A 4 29.34 21.45 13.70
N LYS A 5 30.40 21.05 12.97
CA LYS A 5 30.41 19.90 12.08
C LYS A 5 30.55 18.64 12.93
N PHE A 6 29.50 17.85 13.06
CA PHE A 6 29.63 16.45 13.52
C PHE A 6 30.07 15.61 12.32
N LEU A 7 31.38 15.39 12.22
CA LEU A 7 32.03 14.50 11.28
C LEU A 7 31.89 13.04 11.76
N VAL A 8 31.25 12.23 10.92
CA VAL A 8 31.57 10.82 10.60
C VAL A 8 32.25 10.00 11.70
N GLN A 9 31.47 9.35 12.58
CA GLN A 9 31.84 8.07 13.20
C GLN A 9 30.60 7.23 13.58
N PRO A 10 30.08 6.31 12.72
CA PRO A 10 29.18 5.25 13.16
C PRO A 10 29.79 3.84 13.08
N LEU A 11 31.07 3.70 12.72
CA LEU A 11 31.72 2.38 12.60
C LEU A 11 32.19 1.76 13.93
N TRP A 12 32.24 2.52 15.03
CA TRP A 12 32.79 2.04 16.30
C TRP A 12 31.73 1.71 17.36
N VAL A 13 30.53 2.29 17.28
CA VAL A 13 29.48 2.09 18.30
C VAL A 13 28.81 0.71 18.15
N ALA A 14 28.68 0.20 16.93
CA ALA A 14 28.14 -1.14 16.69
C ALA A 14 29.12 -2.28 17.06
N MET A 15 30.45 -2.05 17.03
CA MET A 15 31.44 -3.06 17.42
C MET A 15 31.72 -3.08 18.93
N LEU A 16 31.54 -1.97 19.65
CA LEU A 16 31.78 -1.92 21.10
C LEU A 16 30.62 -2.49 21.93
N ALA A 17 29.38 -2.46 21.42
CA ALA A 17 28.25 -3.11 22.08
C ALA A 17 28.32 -4.66 22.06
N VAL A 18 29.19 -5.25 21.21
CA VAL A 18 29.38 -6.70 21.10
C VAL A 18 30.54 -7.22 21.96
N SER A 19 31.42 -6.35 22.48
CA SER A 19 32.64 -6.79 23.16
C SER A 19 32.68 -6.59 24.68
N HIS A 20 31.76 -5.83 25.30
CA HIS A 20 31.83 -5.50 26.73
C HIS A 20 30.47 -5.54 27.47
N SER A 21 29.76 -6.65 27.42
CA SER A 21 28.82 -7.02 28.50
C SER A 21 29.36 -8.25 29.23
N GLY A 22 30.03 -7.97 30.36
CA GLY A 22 30.55 -8.98 31.27
C GLY A 22 29.46 -9.91 31.76
N LEU A 23 29.72 -11.19 31.58
CA LEU A 23 29.03 -12.33 32.16
C LEU A 23 28.88 -12.18 33.68
N VAL A 24 27.65 -12.25 34.17
CA VAL A 24 27.34 -12.93 35.44
C VAL A 24 26.07 -13.74 35.19
N PHE A 25 26.23 -14.96 34.68
CA PHE A 25 25.20 -16.00 34.80
C PHE A 25 25.60 -16.88 35.98
N ALA A 26 24.78 -16.86 37.03
CA ALA A 26 24.86 -17.85 38.08
C ALA A 26 24.42 -19.20 37.51
N GLU A 27 25.32 -20.16 37.58
CA GLU A 27 25.13 -21.55 37.25
C GLU A 27 24.23 -22.19 38.32
N SER A 28 23.12 -22.78 37.90
CA SER A 28 22.39 -23.77 38.71
C SER A 28 22.08 -24.97 37.83
N GLU A 29 22.46 -26.12 38.35
CA GLU A 29 22.56 -27.41 37.69
C GLU A 29 21.24 -27.98 37.14
N LYS A 30 21.43 -28.73 36.05
CA LYS A 30 20.69 -29.93 35.59
C LYS A 30 19.39 -30.30 36.31
N ASN A 31 18.32 -30.35 35.53
CA ASN A 31 17.46 -31.53 35.52
C ASN A 31 17.08 -31.86 34.07
N ASP A 32 17.48 -33.06 33.64
CA ASP A 32 17.05 -33.69 32.40
C ASP A 32 15.55 -33.99 32.49
N ALA A 33 14.75 -33.30 31.68
CA ALA A 33 13.42 -33.74 31.29
C ALA A 33 13.16 -33.27 29.86
N GLU A 34 12.87 -34.23 29.00
CA GLU A 34 12.56 -34.14 27.57
C GLU A 34 11.80 -32.86 27.21
N THR A 35 12.52 -31.88 26.66
CA THR A 35 11.91 -30.76 25.92
C THR A 35 12.22 -30.98 24.46
N ASN A 36 11.17 -31.23 23.67
CA ASN A 36 11.20 -31.21 22.22
C ASN A 36 12.01 -30.00 21.73
N THR A 37 13.25 -30.23 21.34
CA THR A 37 14.04 -29.25 20.61
C THR A 37 13.37 -29.07 19.26
N LEU A 38 12.45 -28.09 19.19
CA LEU A 38 12.02 -27.49 17.93
C LEU A 38 13.29 -27.04 17.20
N HIS A 39 13.71 -27.82 16.21
CA HIS A 39 14.70 -27.39 15.24
C HIS A 39 14.14 -26.12 14.58
N SER A 40 14.65 -24.96 15.02
CA SER A 40 14.30 -23.68 14.41
C SER A 40 14.94 -23.65 13.03
N LEU A 41 14.13 -23.71 11.98
CA LEU A 41 14.58 -23.51 10.60
C LEU A 41 15.05 -22.07 10.44
N ALA A 42 16.03 -21.85 9.56
CA ALA A 42 16.39 -20.49 9.15
C ALA A 42 15.16 -19.77 8.56
N PRO A 43 15.00 -18.45 8.78
CA PRO A 43 13.89 -17.70 8.23
C PRO A 43 13.96 -17.72 6.70
N ILE A 44 12.81 -17.93 6.07
CA ILE A 44 12.69 -17.98 4.62
C ILE A 44 12.47 -16.55 4.13
N VAL A 45 13.27 -16.11 3.17
CA VAL A 45 12.95 -14.89 2.42
C VAL A 45 11.71 -15.18 1.59
N VAL A 46 10.61 -14.50 1.90
CA VAL A 46 9.32 -14.72 1.25
C VAL A 46 9.40 -14.16 -0.17
N THR A 47 9.32 -15.06 -1.15
CA THR A 47 9.35 -14.71 -2.56
C THR A 47 8.11 -15.19 -3.33
N ALA A 48 7.24 -15.95 -2.67
CA ALA A 48 6.01 -16.50 -3.22
C ALA A 48 4.94 -16.68 -2.15
N GLN A 49 3.69 -16.76 -2.60
CA GLN A 49 2.52 -16.84 -1.73
C GLN A 49 1.84 -18.21 -1.81
N GLN A 50 1.26 -18.61 -0.69
CA GLN A 50 0.30 -19.71 -0.61
C GLN A 50 -1.10 -19.09 -0.46
N GLY A 51 -2.09 -19.62 -1.20
CA GLY A 51 -3.49 -19.20 -1.02
C GLY A 51 -3.95 -19.50 0.40
N ASN A 52 -4.58 -18.54 1.08
CA ASN A 52 -4.93 -18.68 2.49
C ASN A 52 -6.36 -18.22 2.77
N ASP A 53 -7.19 -19.08 3.36
CA ASP A 53 -8.63 -18.86 3.61
C ASP A 53 -9.50 -18.65 2.35
N ALA A 54 -10.81 -18.90 2.51
CA ALA A 54 -11.82 -18.82 1.44
C ALA A 54 -11.37 -19.47 0.11
N ASN A 55 -10.70 -20.62 0.21
CA ASN A 55 -10.21 -21.41 -0.92
C ASN A 55 -9.23 -20.67 -1.86
N GLY A 56 -8.42 -19.76 -1.30
CA GLY A 56 -7.36 -19.03 -2.02
C GLY A 56 -7.78 -17.64 -2.50
N LEU A 57 -9.03 -17.24 -2.24
CA LEU A 57 -9.51 -15.88 -2.50
C LEU A 57 -8.86 -14.85 -1.57
N ILE A 58 -8.64 -15.25 -0.32
CA ILE A 58 -7.95 -14.44 0.67
C ILE A 58 -6.46 -14.82 0.62
N VAL A 59 -5.58 -13.87 0.87
CA VAL A 59 -4.14 -14.11 0.95
C VAL A 59 -3.62 -13.48 2.22
N HIS A 60 -2.88 -14.26 3.01
CA HIS A 60 -2.21 -13.77 4.21
C HIS A 60 -0.71 -13.74 4.00
N ALA A 61 -0.07 -12.70 4.54
CA ALA A 61 1.38 -12.57 4.57
C ALA A 61 1.84 -12.05 5.95
N ASP A 62 3.01 -12.50 6.39
CA ASP A 62 3.69 -12.01 7.60
C ASP A 62 4.70 -10.93 7.19
N PRO A 63 4.41 -9.65 7.46
CA PRO A 63 5.26 -8.55 6.99
C PRO A 63 6.57 -8.40 7.75
N LYS A 64 6.79 -9.20 8.80
CA LYS A 64 8.05 -9.22 9.56
C LYS A 64 9.09 -10.15 8.96
N GLN A 65 8.69 -11.01 8.02
CA GLN A 65 9.61 -11.83 7.25
C GLN A 65 10.33 -10.98 6.20
N PRO A 66 11.63 -11.23 5.96
CA PRO A 66 12.31 -10.57 4.85
C PRO A 66 11.67 -10.98 3.52
N ILE A 67 11.49 -10.03 2.61
CA ILE A 67 11.03 -10.27 1.24
C ILE A 67 12.17 -9.97 0.24
N GLN A 68 12.03 -10.47 -0.99
CA GLN A 68 12.89 -10.08 -2.11
C GLN A 68 12.05 -9.68 -3.33
N PRO A 69 12.38 -8.59 -4.07
CA PRO A 69 13.51 -7.66 -3.93
C PRO A 69 13.55 -6.88 -2.60
N VAL A 70 14.69 -6.22 -2.30
CA VAL A 70 15.10 -5.62 -0.99
C VAL A 70 13.91 -5.29 -0.08
N PRO A 71 13.93 -5.69 1.20
CA PRO A 71 12.82 -5.51 2.14
C PRO A 71 12.06 -4.19 1.96
N ALA A 72 10.73 -4.26 1.99
CA ALA A 72 9.84 -3.16 1.63
C ALA A 72 10.10 -1.88 2.43
N THR A 73 10.13 -0.72 1.77
CA THR A 73 10.25 0.58 2.44
C THR A 73 8.90 1.08 2.96
N ASP A 74 7.81 0.66 2.32
CA ASP A 74 6.44 1.00 2.67
C ASP A 74 5.44 -0.10 2.29
N GLY A 75 4.16 0.15 2.50
CA GLY A 75 3.09 -0.80 2.16
C GLY A 75 3.01 -1.17 0.68
N ALA A 76 3.38 -0.27 -0.24
CA ALA A 76 3.28 -0.50 -1.69
C ALA A 76 4.37 -1.46 -2.15
N ASP A 77 5.60 -1.26 -1.68
CA ASP A 77 6.72 -2.16 -1.93
C ASP A 77 6.41 -3.58 -1.45
N TYR A 78 5.80 -3.71 -0.26
CA TYR A 78 5.40 -5.03 0.25
C TYR A 78 4.32 -5.66 -0.62
N LEU A 79 3.27 -4.89 -0.96
CA LEU A 79 2.16 -5.40 -1.76
C LEU A 79 2.60 -5.86 -3.15
N GLN A 80 3.65 -5.29 -3.74
CA GLN A 80 4.20 -5.77 -5.02
C GLN A 80 4.69 -7.23 -4.95
N SER A 81 5.04 -7.76 -3.77
CA SER A 81 5.36 -9.18 -3.59
C SER A 81 4.14 -10.10 -3.73
N ILE A 82 2.92 -9.55 -3.63
CA ILE A 82 1.64 -10.25 -3.68
C ILE A 82 1.14 -10.34 -5.12
N MET A 83 0.77 -11.54 -5.57
CA MET A 83 0.29 -11.71 -6.95
C MET A 83 -1.04 -11.00 -7.19
N GLY A 84 -1.08 -10.26 -8.30
CA GLY A 84 -2.16 -9.37 -8.68
C GLY A 84 -1.85 -7.89 -8.44
N PHE A 85 -0.83 -7.57 -7.63
CA PHE A 85 -0.38 -6.20 -7.40
C PHE A 85 0.78 -5.79 -8.31
N ASN A 86 0.74 -4.54 -8.75
CA ASN A 86 1.89 -3.83 -9.33
C ASN A 86 2.06 -2.48 -8.62
N SER A 87 3.25 -1.91 -8.71
CA SER A 87 3.59 -0.61 -8.12
C SER A 87 3.69 0.48 -9.20
N ILE A 88 3.11 1.64 -8.93
CA ILE A 88 3.37 2.89 -9.65
C ILE A 88 4.48 3.60 -8.90
N GLN A 89 5.72 3.47 -9.39
CA GLN A 89 6.84 4.08 -8.71
C GLN A 89 6.84 5.59 -8.89
N SER A 90 7.25 6.27 -7.83
CA SER A 90 7.35 7.73 -7.78
C SER A 90 8.79 8.23 -7.53
N GLY A 91 9.71 7.32 -7.24
CA GLY A 91 11.06 7.59 -6.75
C GLY A 91 11.61 6.35 -6.03
N GLY A 92 12.17 6.52 -4.83
CA GLY A 92 12.72 5.43 -4.01
C GLY A 92 11.78 4.84 -2.97
N THR A 93 10.63 5.49 -2.71
CA THR A 93 9.57 5.08 -1.78
C THR A 93 8.28 5.81 -2.17
N ASN A 94 7.21 5.64 -1.39
CA ASN A 94 5.89 6.25 -1.60
C ASN A 94 5.30 5.89 -2.97
N GLY A 95 5.48 4.63 -3.35
CA GLY A 95 4.78 4.06 -4.50
C GLY A 95 3.27 4.03 -4.25
N ASP A 96 2.50 4.08 -5.33
CA ASP A 96 1.09 3.72 -5.29
C ASP A 96 0.92 2.30 -5.84
N VAL A 97 -0.23 1.67 -5.60
CA VAL A 97 -0.48 0.31 -6.03
C VAL A 97 -1.63 0.22 -7.02
N THR A 98 -1.50 -0.72 -7.95
CA THR A 98 -2.62 -1.23 -8.72
C THR A 98 -2.86 -2.68 -8.34
N PHE A 99 -4.10 -3.12 -8.31
CA PHE A 99 -4.48 -4.52 -8.18
C PHE A 99 -5.32 -4.91 -9.37
N ARG A 100 -4.93 -5.93 -10.13
CA ARG A 100 -5.65 -6.37 -11.35
C ARG A 100 -5.86 -5.23 -12.36
N GLY A 101 -4.91 -4.30 -12.41
CA GLY A 101 -4.96 -3.09 -13.24
C GLY A 101 -5.85 -1.96 -12.69
N MET A 102 -6.55 -2.16 -11.58
CA MET A 102 -7.38 -1.13 -10.94
C MET A 102 -6.56 -0.29 -9.98
N PHE A 103 -6.80 1.03 -9.96
CA PHE A 103 -6.00 2.01 -9.23
C PHE A 103 -6.80 2.77 -8.16
N GLY A 104 -6.09 3.27 -7.14
CA GLY A 104 -6.58 4.26 -6.19
C GLY A 104 -7.64 3.70 -5.24
N SER A 105 -8.72 4.46 -5.01
CA SER A 105 -9.79 4.11 -4.06
C SER A 105 -10.61 2.87 -4.43
N ARG A 106 -10.31 2.23 -5.58
CA ARG A 106 -10.80 0.89 -5.94
C ARG A 106 -10.16 -0.21 -5.09
N ILE A 107 -8.97 0.06 -4.55
CA ILE A 107 -8.25 -0.81 -3.61
C ILE A 107 -8.44 -0.20 -2.22
N LYS A 108 -9.12 -0.95 -1.36
CA LYS A 108 -9.35 -0.52 0.01
C LYS A 108 -8.14 -0.87 0.87
N ILE A 109 -7.44 0.11 1.42
CA ILE A 109 -6.25 -0.13 2.25
C ILE A 109 -6.54 0.30 3.68
N LEU A 110 -6.59 -0.67 4.58
CA LEU A 110 -6.93 -0.48 5.98
C LEU A 110 -5.71 -0.78 6.85
N THR A 111 -5.33 0.21 7.66
CA THR A 111 -4.50 -0.04 8.81
C THR A 111 -5.43 -0.31 9.96
N ASP A 112 -5.36 -1.55 10.47
CA ASP A 112 -5.84 -1.82 11.80
C ASP A 112 -7.38 -1.61 11.83
N GLY A 113 -8.01 -2.04 10.72
CA GLY A 113 -9.45 -1.97 10.46
C GLY A 113 -9.99 -0.63 9.94
N THR A 114 -9.17 0.41 9.76
CA THR A 114 -9.63 1.74 9.31
C THR A 114 -8.74 2.37 8.25
N GLU A 115 -9.28 3.33 7.48
CA GLU A 115 -8.53 4.03 6.45
C GLU A 115 -7.70 5.18 7.01
N ASN A 116 -6.47 5.28 6.52
CA ASN A 116 -5.66 6.49 6.56
C ASN A 116 -5.62 7.11 5.15
N LEU A 117 -6.18 8.32 4.98
CA LEU A 117 -6.35 8.96 3.67
C LEU A 117 -5.29 10.02 3.41
N GLY A 118 -4.60 9.94 2.26
CA GLY A 118 -3.64 10.95 1.82
C GLY A 118 -4.24 12.35 1.60
N ALA A 119 -3.36 13.36 1.65
CA ALA A 119 -3.69 14.77 1.47
C ALA A 119 -3.22 15.33 0.12
N CYS A 120 -2.17 14.79 -0.49
CA CYS A 120 -1.63 15.34 -1.74
C CYS A 120 -2.66 15.25 -2.88
N PRO A 121 -3.04 16.34 -3.55
CA PRO A 121 -3.92 16.31 -4.73
C PRO A 121 -3.32 15.57 -5.92
N ASN A 122 -2.02 15.27 -5.89
CA ASN A 122 -1.36 14.46 -6.91
C ASN A 122 -0.89 13.09 -6.37
N ARG A 123 -1.36 12.67 -5.18
CA ARG A 123 -1.03 11.39 -4.53
C ARG A 123 0.47 11.13 -4.36
N MET A 124 1.21 12.10 -3.82
CA MET A 124 2.56 11.83 -3.26
C MET A 124 2.46 10.92 -2.02
N ASP A 125 1.37 10.98 -1.28
CA ASP A 125 1.15 10.27 -0.03
C ASP A 125 -0.04 9.31 -0.10
N ALA A 126 0.04 8.31 -0.98
CA ALA A 126 -0.95 7.22 -1.00
C ALA A 126 -1.07 6.55 0.39
N PRO A 127 -2.19 5.90 0.75
CA PRO A 127 -2.35 5.28 2.07
C PRO A 127 -1.19 4.36 2.50
N THR A 128 -0.61 3.63 1.54
CA THR A 128 0.56 2.77 1.73
C THR A 128 1.84 3.50 2.17
N SER A 129 1.99 4.78 1.82
CA SER A 129 3.17 5.58 2.17
C SER A 129 3.31 5.79 3.68
N TYR A 130 2.21 5.76 4.42
CA TYR A 130 2.18 5.87 5.89
C TYR A 130 2.37 4.53 6.61
N ILE A 131 2.53 3.43 5.86
CA ILE A 131 2.59 2.08 6.40
C ILE A 131 4.04 1.61 6.39
N SER A 132 4.59 1.33 7.56
CA SER A 132 5.83 0.56 7.75
C SER A 132 5.48 -0.92 7.94
N PRO A 133 5.66 -1.81 6.94
CA PRO A 133 5.12 -3.17 7.00
C PRO A 133 5.58 -3.98 8.21
N GLU A 134 6.88 -3.91 8.59
CA GLU A 134 7.42 -4.65 9.75
C GLU A 134 6.78 -4.25 11.11
N SER A 135 6.03 -3.13 11.17
CA SER A 135 5.28 -2.71 12.37
C SER A 135 3.92 -3.42 12.54
N TYR A 136 3.52 -4.26 11.58
CA TYR A 136 2.26 -5.01 11.60
C TYR A 136 2.52 -6.51 11.78
N ASP A 137 1.52 -7.23 12.27
CA ASP A 137 1.65 -8.67 12.54
C ASP A 137 1.13 -9.53 11.39
N ARG A 138 0.23 -8.98 10.57
CA ARG A 138 -0.36 -9.68 9.43
C ARG A 138 -0.80 -8.70 8.34
N ILE A 139 -0.65 -9.11 7.09
CA ILE A 139 -1.32 -8.52 5.94
C ILE A 139 -2.35 -9.51 5.42
N SER A 140 -3.57 -9.07 5.16
CA SER A 140 -4.63 -9.86 4.55
C SER A 140 -5.14 -9.16 3.30
N VAL A 141 -5.21 -9.86 2.17
CA VAL A 141 -5.75 -9.35 0.91
C VAL A 141 -6.99 -10.16 0.55
N ILE A 142 -8.15 -9.51 0.49
CA ILE A 142 -9.39 -10.04 -0.04
C ILE A 142 -9.50 -9.57 -1.48
N LYS A 143 -9.39 -10.50 -2.44
CA LYS A 143 -9.42 -10.19 -3.87
C LYS A 143 -10.87 -9.96 -4.34
N GLY A 144 -11.06 -8.97 -5.20
CA GLY A 144 -12.36 -8.64 -5.78
C GLY A 144 -13.39 -8.10 -4.77
N PRO A 145 -14.59 -7.76 -5.24
CA PRO A 145 -15.70 -7.25 -4.42
C PRO A 145 -16.39 -8.38 -3.64
N GLN A 146 -15.66 -9.08 -2.77
CA GLN A 146 -16.08 -10.33 -2.12
C GLN A 146 -16.21 -10.24 -0.59
N THR A 147 -16.36 -9.02 -0.06
CA THR A 147 -16.70 -8.75 1.35
C THR A 147 -17.47 -7.43 1.46
N VAL A 148 -18.30 -7.28 2.50
CA VAL A 148 -19.01 -6.02 2.80
C VAL A 148 -18.68 -5.45 4.17
N GLN A 149 -17.73 -6.06 4.89
CA GLN A 149 -17.48 -5.79 6.32
C GLN A 149 -16.83 -4.43 6.64
N TYR A 150 -16.40 -3.69 5.60
CA TYR A 150 -15.61 -2.47 5.73
C TYR A 150 -16.20 -1.31 4.92
N ALA A 151 -16.21 -0.13 5.53
CA ALA A 151 -16.73 1.13 4.98
C ALA A 151 -16.21 1.41 3.56
N ASN A 152 -17.06 1.91 2.65
CA ASN A 152 -16.71 2.22 1.25
C ASN A 152 -15.87 1.09 0.60
N THR A 153 -16.50 -0.09 0.43
CA THR A 153 -15.84 -1.33 -0.03
C THR A 153 -15.05 -1.13 -1.33
N GLY A 154 -13.85 -1.67 -1.39
CA GLY A 154 -13.02 -1.63 -2.59
C GLY A 154 -13.60 -2.52 -3.69
N SER A 155 -13.76 -1.97 -4.90
CA SER A 155 -14.23 -2.73 -6.06
C SER A 155 -13.21 -3.73 -6.59
N ALA A 156 -11.91 -3.51 -6.33
CA ALA A 156 -10.82 -4.34 -6.82
C ALA A 156 -10.25 -5.29 -5.76
N ALA A 157 -9.98 -4.78 -4.56
CA ALA A 157 -9.49 -5.56 -3.43
C ALA A 157 -9.68 -4.82 -2.10
N THR A 158 -9.65 -5.57 -0.99
CA THR A 158 -9.51 -5.03 0.37
C THR A 158 -8.25 -5.59 1.03
N VAL A 159 -7.37 -4.70 1.47
CA VAL A 159 -6.08 -4.98 2.10
C VAL A 159 -6.13 -4.55 3.57
N LEU A 160 -5.79 -5.45 4.47
CA LEU A 160 -5.79 -5.23 5.92
C LEU A 160 -4.36 -5.39 6.42
N PHE A 161 -3.79 -4.34 7.01
CA PHE A 161 -2.57 -4.40 7.80
C PHE A 161 -2.97 -4.44 9.28
N GLU A 162 -2.69 -5.53 9.99
CA GLU A 162 -3.27 -5.78 11.31
C GLU A 162 -2.20 -5.99 12.37
N ARG A 163 -2.40 -5.35 13.53
CA ARG A 163 -1.73 -5.68 14.78
C ARG A 163 -2.64 -6.56 15.65
N GLN A 164 -2.10 -7.65 16.17
CA GLN A 164 -2.82 -8.58 17.04
C GLN A 164 -2.65 -8.19 18.52
N PRO A 165 -3.63 -8.51 19.38
CA PRO A 165 -3.49 -8.33 20.82
C PRO A 165 -2.29 -9.10 21.38
N GLU A 166 -1.59 -8.50 22.34
CA GLU A 166 -0.49 -9.18 23.02
C GLU A 166 -0.99 -10.33 23.90
N LYS A 167 -0.19 -11.41 23.95
CA LYS A 167 -0.42 -12.56 24.82
C LYS A 167 0.78 -12.74 25.75
N LEU A 168 0.93 -11.81 26.69
CA LEU A 168 1.96 -11.83 27.72
C LEU A 168 1.44 -12.51 28.99
N THR A 169 2.37 -13.01 29.80
CA THR A 169 2.06 -13.65 31.09
C THR A 169 3.01 -13.12 32.15
N SER A 170 2.68 -13.29 33.42
CA SER A 170 3.57 -12.94 34.52
C SER A 170 4.91 -13.71 34.48
N GLU A 171 4.92 -14.91 33.87
CA GLU A 171 6.12 -15.73 33.66
C GLU A 171 6.96 -15.25 32.47
N LYS A 172 6.31 -14.73 31.42
CA LYS A 172 6.96 -14.11 30.26
C LYS A 172 6.39 -12.71 30.04
N PRO A 173 6.80 -11.73 30.87
CA PRO A 173 6.17 -10.42 30.93
C PRO A 173 6.63 -9.48 29.81
N TYR A 174 7.47 -9.93 28.90
CA TYR A 174 7.94 -9.14 27.77
C TYR A 174 8.12 -9.98 26.52
N ARG A 175 8.06 -9.29 25.39
CA ARG A 175 8.63 -9.74 24.11
C ARG A 175 9.23 -8.55 23.39
N GLY A 176 10.20 -8.80 22.53
CA GLY A 176 10.72 -7.79 21.64
C GLY A 176 11.24 -8.38 20.34
N GLN A 177 11.31 -7.50 19.35
CA GLN A 177 12.03 -7.75 18.12
C GLN A 177 12.69 -6.46 17.66
N ALA A 178 13.88 -6.58 17.09
CA ALA A 178 14.57 -5.47 16.45
C ALA A 178 15.17 -5.94 15.13
N SER A 179 15.20 -5.07 14.14
CA SER A 179 15.88 -5.32 12.86
C SER A 179 16.70 -4.11 12.44
N VAL A 180 17.85 -4.38 11.83
CA VAL A 180 18.68 -3.39 11.15
C VAL A 180 18.94 -3.88 9.74
N LEU A 181 18.66 -3.03 8.75
CA LEU A 181 18.99 -3.27 7.36
C LEU A 181 20.01 -2.24 6.90
N LEU A 182 21.03 -2.70 6.16
CA LEU A 182 21.97 -1.87 5.44
C LEU A 182 21.87 -2.24 3.96
N GLY A 183 21.79 -1.25 3.08
CA GLY A 183 21.68 -1.45 1.64
C GLY A 183 22.59 -0.53 0.83
N SER A 184 22.57 -0.72 -0.49
CA SER A 184 23.27 0.18 -1.40
C SER A 184 22.68 1.58 -1.33
N TYR A 185 23.41 2.57 -1.89
CA TYR A 185 22.98 3.97 -1.90
C TYR A 185 22.79 4.56 -0.48
N GLY A 186 23.51 4.01 0.50
CA GLY A 186 23.46 4.48 1.89
C GLY A 186 22.14 4.14 2.60
N ARG A 187 21.39 3.15 2.11
CA ARG A 187 20.16 2.71 2.75
C ARG A 187 20.43 2.17 4.16
N ILE A 188 19.67 2.66 5.13
CA ILE A 188 19.68 2.15 6.50
C ILE A 188 18.26 2.14 7.08
N ASP A 189 17.84 0.98 7.59
CA ASP A 189 16.54 0.81 8.23
C ASP A 189 16.75 0.31 9.66
N HIS A 190 16.02 0.88 10.60
CA HIS A 190 15.94 0.44 11.98
C HIS A 190 14.48 0.19 12.32
N ASN A 191 14.16 -1.01 12.79
CA ASN A 191 12.85 -1.31 13.35
C ASN A 191 13.04 -1.86 14.76
N VAL A 192 12.20 -1.40 15.68
CA VAL A 192 12.11 -1.91 17.04
C VAL A 192 10.65 -2.07 17.39
N GLU A 193 10.31 -3.23 17.92
CA GLU A 193 9.02 -3.47 18.53
C GLU A 193 9.25 -4.16 19.87
N ALA A 194 8.61 -3.64 20.92
CA ALA A 194 8.71 -4.21 22.24
C ALA A 194 7.35 -4.13 22.93
N ALA A 195 6.99 -5.17 23.66
CA ALA A 195 5.82 -5.20 24.51
C ALA A 195 6.20 -5.67 25.91
N ILE A 196 5.61 -5.05 26.92
CA ILE A 196 5.73 -5.43 28.33
C ILE A 196 4.35 -5.45 28.96
N GLY A 197 4.08 -6.44 29.82
CA GLY A 197 2.76 -6.64 30.37
C GLY A 197 2.61 -7.93 31.16
N ASP A 198 1.37 -8.25 31.44
CA ASP A 198 0.92 -9.48 32.09
C ASP A 198 -0.35 -9.99 31.37
N GLU A 199 -1.05 -10.96 31.96
CA GLU A 199 -2.27 -11.55 31.40
C GLU A 199 -3.41 -10.53 31.22
N LYS A 200 -3.38 -9.40 31.95
CA LYS A 200 -4.46 -8.42 32.04
C LYS A 200 -4.18 -7.10 31.36
N LYS A 201 -2.92 -6.75 31.13
CA LYS A 201 -2.56 -5.45 30.56
C LYS A 201 -1.19 -5.49 29.88
N TYR A 202 -1.03 -4.66 28.88
CA TYR A 202 0.26 -4.50 28.21
C TYR A 202 0.46 -3.09 27.68
N ILE A 203 1.73 -2.74 27.49
CA ILE A 203 2.18 -1.59 26.72
C ILE A 203 3.02 -2.13 25.57
N ARG A 204 2.67 -1.78 24.33
CA ARG A 204 3.43 -2.11 23.11
C ARG A 204 3.96 -0.82 22.49
N LEU A 205 5.24 -0.82 22.14
CA LEU A 205 5.91 0.22 21.36
C LEU A 205 6.30 -0.37 20.01
N ASN A 206 6.01 0.32 18.91
CA ASN A 206 6.60 0.08 17.60
C ASN A 206 7.31 1.36 17.16
N ALA A 207 8.58 1.26 16.77
CA ALA A 207 9.42 2.37 16.38
C ALA A 207 10.24 2.04 15.12
N ASN A 208 10.01 2.92 14.17
CA ASN A 208 10.49 3.08 12.82
C ASN A 208 11.59 4.11 12.53
N ARG A 209 12.68 3.80 11.83
CA ARG A 209 13.38 4.81 11.01
C ARG A 209 14.04 4.20 9.80
N SER A 210 13.85 4.78 8.63
CA SER A 210 14.57 4.38 7.43
C SER A 210 14.94 5.57 6.54
N GLU A 211 16.10 5.49 5.89
CA GLU A 211 16.59 6.51 4.97
C GLU A 211 17.45 5.89 3.86
N SER A 212 17.46 6.52 2.69
CA SER A 212 18.32 6.14 1.55
C SER A 212 18.65 7.37 0.71
N ASN A 213 19.83 7.38 0.08
CA ASN A 213 20.12 8.34 -0.97
C ASN A 213 19.48 7.90 -2.29
N SER A 214 19.57 8.77 -3.29
CA SER A 214 19.13 8.49 -4.65
C SER A 214 19.89 7.29 -5.24
N TYR A 215 19.16 6.35 -5.83
CA TYR A 215 19.73 5.17 -6.47
C TYR A 215 20.29 5.47 -7.86
N GLN A 216 21.03 4.51 -8.41
CA GLN A 216 21.45 4.48 -9.81
C GLN A 216 20.68 3.41 -10.58
N ASP A 217 20.35 3.71 -11.83
CA ASP A 217 19.83 2.70 -12.77
C ASP A 217 20.95 1.77 -13.27
N GLY A 218 20.61 0.78 -14.11
CA GLY A 218 21.59 -0.16 -14.66
C GLY A 218 22.61 0.46 -15.62
N ASP A 219 22.38 1.69 -16.10
CA ASP A 219 23.31 2.46 -16.94
C ASP A 219 24.22 3.37 -16.08
N GLY A 220 24.02 3.38 -14.76
CA GLY A 220 24.77 4.19 -13.80
C GLY A 220 24.25 5.62 -13.62
N ASN A 221 23.10 5.97 -14.20
CA ASN A 221 22.51 7.29 -14.05
C ASN A 221 21.79 7.40 -12.70
N THR A 222 22.04 8.50 -11.98
CA THR A 222 21.34 8.77 -10.72
C THR A 222 19.90 9.19 -10.98
N VAL A 223 18.95 8.49 -10.34
CA VAL A 223 17.52 8.82 -10.41
C VAL A 223 17.11 9.53 -9.12
N PRO A 224 16.45 10.70 -9.16
CA PRO A 224 16.00 11.41 -7.96
C PRO A 224 15.05 10.56 -7.12
N SER A 225 15.55 10.03 -6.01
CA SER A 225 14.87 8.97 -5.27
C SER A 225 15.29 8.88 -3.80
N ALA A 226 16.04 9.87 -3.28
CA ALA A 226 16.38 9.92 -1.87
C ALA A 226 15.13 10.13 -1.01
N TRP A 227 15.14 9.55 0.19
CA TRP A 227 14.03 9.66 1.12
C TRP A 227 14.48 9.38 2.55
N LYS A 228 13.65 9.82 3.50
CA LYS A 228 13.81 9.55 4.93
C LYS A 228 12.46 9.52 5.60
N LYS A 229 12.19 8.49 6.41
CA LYS A 229 10.89 8.26 7.06
C LYS A 229 11.11 7.70 8.46
N TRP A 230 10.18 7.99 9.37
CA TRP A 230 10.14 7.39 10.70
C TRP A 230 8.70 7.30 11.19
N ASN A 231 8.41 6.29 12.02
CA ASN A 231 7.14 6.18 12.75
C ASN A 231 7.38 5.75 14.20
N ALA A 232 6.49 6.16 15.09
CA ALA A 232 6.47 5.71 16.48
C ALA A 232 5.02 5.57 16.94
N ASP A 233 4.65 4.37 17.35
CA ASP A 233 3.31 3.99 17.78
C ASP A 233 3.35 3.35 19.16
N VAL A 234 2.45 3.74 20.04
CA VAL A 234 2.26 3.14 21.36
C VAL A 234 0.84 2.59 21.46
N ALA A 235 0.71 1.36 21.96
CA ALA A 235 -0.57 0.74 22.29
C ALA A 235 -0.63 0.39 23.79
N LEU A 236 -1.76 0.72 24.41
CA LEU A 236 -2.09 0.36 25.79
C LEU A 236 -3.27 -0.62 25.75
N GLY A 237 -2.99 -1.88 26.03
CA GLY A 237 -3.99 -2.94 26.02
C GLY A 237 -4.46 -3.34 27.42
N PHE A 238 -5.73 -3.68 27.53
CA PHE A 238 -6.37 -4.18 28.74
C PHE A 238 -7.27 -5.38 28.43
N THR A 239 -7.00 -6.50 29.10
CA THR A 239 -7.64 -7.81 28.95
C THR A 239 -8.13 -8.31 30.32
N PRO A 240 -9.20 -7.73 30.89
CA PRO A 240 -9.63 -8.05 32.26
C PRO A 240 -10.01 -9.53 32.46
N ASP A 241 -10.42 -10.19 31.38
CA ASP A 241 -10.76 -11.60 31.27
C ASP A 241 -10.42 -12.10 29.86
N GLU A 242 -10.40 -13.42 29.65
CA GLU A 242 -10.06 -14.06 28.36
C GLU A 242 -10.98 -13.65 27.19
N ASN A 243 -12.14 -13.08 27.47
CA ASN A 243 -13.13 -12.71 26.48
C ASN A 243 -13.20 -11.20 26.23
N THR A 244 -12.50 -10.35 26.97
CA THR A 244 -12.55 -8.89 26.80
C THR A 244 -11.19 -8.36 26.38
N TRP A 245 -11.17 -7.50 25.38
CA TRP A 245 -9.99 -6.75 25.00
C TRP A 245 -10.37 -5.29 24.72
N VAL A 246 -9.61 -4.36 25.30
CA VAL A 246 -9.71 -2.93 25.05
C VAL A 246 -8.31 -2.42 24.74
N GLU A 247 -8.16 -1.64 23.69
CA GLU A 247 -6.86 -1.08 23.31
C GLU A 247 -6.98 0.39 22.93
N ILE A 248 -6.09 1.21 23.48
CA ILE A 248 -5.88 2.59 23.04
C ILE A 248 -4.55 2.62 22.30
N THR A 249 -4.56 3.15 21.08
CA THR A 249 -3.37 3.32 20.24
C THR A 249 -3.14 4.80 19.96
N GLY A 250 -1.90 5.25 19.96
CA GLY A 250 -1.52 6.59 19.56
C GLY A 250 -0.18 6.58 18.86
N GLY A 251 -0.06 7.33 17.77
CA GLY A 251 1.15 7.30 16.94
C GLY A 251 1.45 8.61 16.25
N LYS A 252 2.72 8.78 15.88
CA LYS A 252 3.21 9.85 15.01
C LYS A 252 4.21 9.29 14.00
N SER A 253 4.22 9.88 12.82
CA SER A 253 5.25 9.63 11.81
C SER A 253 5.51 10.89 11.00
N ASP A 254 6.66 10.94 10.34
CA ASP A 254 7.00 11.97 9.37
C ASP A 254 8.02 11.44 8.38
N GLY A 255 8.23 12.17 7.29
CA GLY A 255 9.26 11.87 6.32
C GLY A 255 9.36 12.89 5.21
N GLU A 256 10.30 12.63 4.31
CA GLU A 256 10.61 13.42 3.13
C GLU A 256 11.01 12.49 1.98
N SER A 257 10.75 12.87 0.74
CA SER A 257 11.04 12.04 -0.44
C SER A 257 11.20 12.87 -1.72
N LEU A 258 12.26 12.57 -2.48
CA LEU A 258 12.47 13.04 -3.84
C LEU A 258 11.58 12.30 -4.84
N TYR A 259 10.97 13.05 -5.75
CA TYR A 259 10.09 12.52 -6.79
C TYR A 259 10.66 12.73 -8.19
N ALA A 260 11.21 11.68 -8.79
CA ALA A 260 11.83 11.70 -10.13
C ALA A 260 10.92 12.27 -11.23
N GLY A 261 9.61 11.97 -11.15
CA GLY A 261 8.62 12.35 -12.15
C GLY A 261 7.81 13.63 -11.85
N ARG A 262 8.24 14.46 -10.90
CA ARG A 262 7.44 15.63 -10.43
C ARG A 262 8.27 16.90 -10.33
N SER A 263 7.60 18.06 -10.44
CA SER A 263 8.20 19.39 -10.32
C SER A 263 8.44 19.84 -8.88
N MET A 264 7.83 19.17 -7.91
CA MET A 264 8.01 19.36 -6.47
C MET A 264 8.32 18.02 -5.82
N ASP A 265 8.99 18.08 -4.67
CA ASP A 265 9.24 16.96 -3.77
C ASP A 265 8.36 17.07 -2.52
N GLY A 266 8.22 15.96 -1.79
CA GLY A 266 7.56 16.00 -0.49
C GLY A 266 8.59 16.27 0.59
N SER A 267 8.58 17.46 1.19
CA SER A 267 9.48 17.83 2.29
C SER A 267 8.91 17.49 3.67
N GLN A 268 7.61 17.17 3.76
CA GLN A 268 6.97 16.71 4.99
C GLN A 268 5.83 15.74 4.68
N PHE A 269 5.71 14.66 5.46
CA PHE A 269 4.62 13.69 5.44
C PHE A 269 4.14 13.41 6.87
N ALA A 270 3.87 14.48 7.62
CA ALA A 270 3.55 14.37 9.03
C ALA A 270 2.18 13.69 9.21
N HIS A 271 2.14 12.68 10.07
CA HIS A 271 0.93 11.93 10.37
C HIS A 271 0.79 11.75 11.88
N GLU A 272 -0.43 11.93 12.36
CA GLU A 272 -0.84 11.67 13.74
C GLU A 272 -2.04 10.73 13.76
N SER A 273 -2.02 9.74 14.65
CA SER A 273 -3.11 8.78 14.81
C SER A 273 -3.50 8.59 16.27
N LEU A 274 -4.79 8.35 16.50
CA LEU A 274 -5.35 7.95 17.80
C LEU A 274 -6.49 6.95 17.55
N GLY A 275 -6.43 5.80 18.19
CA GLY A 275 -7.43 4.74 18.04
C GLY A 275 -7.90 4.21 19.39
N LEU A 276 -9.18 3.85 19.46
CA LEU A 276 -9.76 3.08 20.54
C LEU A 276 -10.44 1.84 19.94
N ARG A 277 -10.09 0.66 20.44
CA ARG A 277 -10.73 -0.61 20.10
C ARG A 277 -11.32 -1.28 21.33
N PHE A 278 -12.40 -2.01 21.09
CA PHE A 278 -13.07 -2.87 22.04
C PHE A 278 -13.47 -4.17 21.34
N GLU A 279 -13.22 -5.30 21.99
CA GLU A 279 -13.71 -6.60 21.60
C GLU A 279 -14.24 -7.33 22.84
N LYS A 280 -15.43 -7.92 22.72
CA LYS A 280 -15.97 -8.88 23.69
C LYS A 280 -16.40 -10.15 22.96
N LYS A 281 -15.81 -11.27 23.34
CA LYS A 281 -16.07 -12.62 22.82
C LYS A 281 -17.03 -13.39 23.74
N ASN A 282 -17.60 -14.47 23.20
CA ASN A 282 -18.39 -15.47 23.92
C ASN A 282 -19.47 -14.85 24.83
N ILE A 283 -20.25 -13.91 24.29
CA ILE A 283 -21.27 -13.17 25.06
C ILE A 283 -22.45 -14.07 25.39
N THR A 284 -22.91 -14.85 24.41
CA THR A 284 -23.91 -15.90 24.58
C THR A 284 -23.58 -17.12 23.70
N ASP A 285 -24.38 -18.17 23.79
CA ASP A 285 -24.27 -19.34 22.90
C ASP A 285 -24.44 -18.98 21.42
N VAL A 286 -25.12 -17.86 21.13
CA VAL A 286 -25.36 -17.37 19.77
C VAL A 286 -24.44 -16.19 19.43
N ILE A 287 -24.35 -15.18 20.31
CA ILE A 287 -23.54 -13.98 20.05
C ILE A 287 -22.09 -14.28 20.46
N LYS A 288 -21.26 -14.55 19.45
CA LYS A 288 -19.86 -14.97 19.62
C LYS A 288 -18.91 -13.80 19.80
N LYS A 289 -19.20 -12.64 19.18
CA LYS A 289 -18.33 -11.48 19.28
C LYS A 289 -19.10 -10.17 19.09
N ILE A 290 -18.76 -9.15 19.86
CA ILE A 290 -19.04 -7.75 19.55
C ILE A 290 -17.71 -7.02 19.51
N GLU A 291 -17.47 -6.27 18.44
CA GLU A 291 -16.26 -5.49 18.24
C GLU A 291 -16.61 -4.06 17.83
N GLY A 292 -15.90 -3.09 18.40
CA GLY A 292 -16.11 -1.68 18.14
C GLY A 292 -14.78 -0.94 18.05
N GLN A 293 -14.72 0.08 17.20
CA GLN A 293 -13.54 0.95 17.10
C GLN A 293 -13.89 2.37 16.69
N VAL A 294 -13.05 3.30 17.13
CA VAL A 294 -13.04 4.69 16.68
C VAL A 294 -11.59 5.09 16.43
N ASN A 295 -11.30 5.62 15.24
CA ASN A 295 -9.95 5.97 14.83
C ASN A 295 -9.92 7.37 14.23
N TYR A 296 -8.97 8.16 14.72
CA TYR A 296 -8.64 9.48 14.23
C TYR A 296 -7.30 9.43 13.50
N SER A 297 -7.23 10.07 12.34
CA SER A 297 -6.00 10.31 11.59
C SER A 297 -5.93 11.78 11.14
N TYR A 298 -4.73 12.35 11.20
CA TYR A 298 -4.43 13.67 10.65
C TYR A 298 -3.13 13.62 9.87
N ASN A 299 -3.20 13.94 8.59
CA ASN A 299 -2.06 14.02 7.68
C ASN A 299 -1.82 15.49 7.32
N ASP A 300 -0.59 15.95 7.46
CA ASP A 300 -0.11 17.29 7.12
C ASP A 300 1.11 17.18 6.21
N HIS A 301 0.87 17.35 4.91
CA HIS A 301 1.84 17.14 3.87
C HIS A 301 2.29 18.48 3.28
N ILE A 302 3.61 18.68 3.21
CA ILE A 302 4.23 19.83 2.54
C ILE A 302 4.98 19.32 1.33
N MET A 303 4.71 19.95 0.19
CA MET A 303 5.45 19.77 -1.05
C MET A 303 6.04 21.09 -1.52
N ASP A 304 7.30 21.07 -1.90
CA ASP A 304 8.03 22.25 -2.37
C ASP A 304 9.06 21.88 -3.45
N ASN A 305 9.62 22.90 -4.08
CA ASN A 305 10.64 22.73 -5.12
C ASN A 305 12.00 23.31 -4.71
N PHE A 306 12.31 23.41 -3.42
CA PHE A 306 13.54 24.07 -2.95
C PHE A 306 14.23 23.40 -1.74
N SER A 307 13.52 22.59 -0.96
CA SER A 307 14.08 21.94 0.24
C SER A 307 14.96 20.75 -0.13
N LEU A 308 14.50 19.93 -1.10
CA LEU A 308 15.22 18.74 -1.55
C LEU A 308 15.84 18.87 -2.94
N ARG A 309 15.56 19.97 -3.65
CA ARG A 309 16.08 20.26 -4.97
C ARG A 309 16.45 21.73 -5.12
N THR A 310 17.18 22.09 -6.17
CA THR A 310 17.36 23.50 -6.53
C THR A 310 16.12 24.00 -7.28
N PRO A 311 15.52 25.13 -6.89
CA PRO A 311 14.35 25.66 -7.57
C PRO A 311 14.69 26.12 -9.00
N PRO A 312 13.77 25.94 -9.97
CA PRO A 312 13.96 26.47 -11.32
C PRO A 312 13.99 28.00 -11.30
N LEU A 313 14.70 28.60 -12.26
CA LEU A 313 14.69 30.05 -12.44
C LEU A 313 13.48 30.47 -13.28
N VAL A 314 12.91 31.63 -12.97
CA VAL A 314 11.87 32.28 -13.75
C VAL A 314 12.30 33.70 -14.10
N GLU A 315 11.99 34.15 -15.31
CA GLU A 315 12.18 35.54 -15.72
C GLU A 315 11.08 36.42 -15.13
N MET A 316 11.47 37.49 -14.45
CA MET A 316 10.54 38.51 -13.96
C MET A 316 10.93 39.88 -14.48
N ASN A 317 9.95 40.60 -15.01
CA ASN A 317 10.09 41.98 -15.44
C ASN A 317 9.73 42.93 -14.30
N HIS A 318 10.71 43.71 -13.83
CA HIS A 318 10.49 44.74 -12.82
C HIS A 318 11.09 46.07 -13.28
N GLY A 319 10.25 47.10 -13.44
CA GLY A 319 10.72 48.43 -13.84
C GLY A 319 11.39 48.50 -15.23
N GLY A 320 11.02 47.61 -16.16
CA GLY A 320 11.61 47.56 -17.51
C GLY A 320 12.90 46.73 -17.63
N MET A 321 13.32 46.06 -16.54
CA MET A 321 14.47 45.14 -16.54
C MET A 321 13.99 43.70 -16.30
N THR A 322 14.51 42.76 -17.11
CA THR A 322 14.29 41.32 -16.95
C THR A 322 15.36 40.73 -16.05
N MET A 323 14.96 40.06 -14.97
CA MET A 323 15.87 39.37 -14.03
C MET A 323 15.45 37.92 -13.87
N LEU A 324 16.43 37.02 -13.82
CA LEU A 324 16.21 35.61 -13.47
C LEU A 324 16.20 35.44 -11.96
N MET A 325 15.10 34.95 -11.42
CA MET A 325 14.90 34.76 -9.99
C MET A 325 14.52 33.30 -9.69
N PRO A 326 14.95 32.72 -8.55
CA PRO A 326 14.49 31.40 -8.13
C PRO A 326 12.96 31.36 -7.94
N ASN A 327 12.28 30.44 -8.60
CA ASN A 327 10.83 30.23 -8.50
C ASN A 327 10.51 29.27 -7.35
N ALA A 328 10.80 29.67 -6.12
CA ALA A 328 10.51 28.87 -4.93
C ALA A 328 9.00 28.87 -4.63
N MET A 329 8.41 27.67 -4.55
CA MET A 329 7.00 27.43 -4.28
C MET A 329 6.85 26.33 -3.24
N ALA A 330 5.90 26.50 -2.32
CA ALA A 330 5.49 25.46 -1.37
C ALA A 330 3.96 25.39 -1.27
N MET A 331 3.44 24.17 -1.17
CA MET A 331 2.03 23.90 -0.86
C MET A 331 1.94 23.02 0.38
N GLN A 332 1.08 23.42 1.31
CA GLN A 332 0.72 22.61 2.47
C GLN A 332 -0.70 22.12 2.27
N VAL A 333 -0.92 20.82 2.41
CA VAL A 333 -2.23 20.19 2.29
C VAL A 333 -2.45 19.24 3.45
N THR A 334 -3.68 19.24 3.97
CA THR A 334 -4.01 18.43 5.15
C THR A 334 -5.23 17.56 4.89
N ARG A 335 -5.25 16.38 5.51
CA ARG A 335 -6.38 15.46 5.50
C ARG A 335 -6.66 14.98 6.90
N ARG A 336 -7.84 15.32 7.42
CA ARG A 336 -8.32 14.88 8.74
C ARG A 336 -9.40 13.83 8.55
N THR A 337 -9.27 12.68 9.21
CA THR A 337 -10.20 11.55 9.09
C THR A 337 -10.63 11.06 10.48
N LEU A 338 -11.92 10.78 10.64
CA LEU A 338 -12.51 10.13 11.81
C LEU A 338 -13.38 8.97 11.31
N ASN A 339 -12.99 7.75 11.66
CA ASN A 339 -13.70 6.53 11.32
C ASN A 339 -14.29 5.90 12.58
N SER A 340 -15.46 5.29 12.47
CA SER A 340 -16.00 4.41 13.52
C SER A 340 -16.63 3.17 12.91
N ARG A 341 -16.61 2.07 13.67
CA ARG A 341 -17.24 0.81 13.27
C ARG A 341 -17.71 0.06 14.51
N LEU A 342 -18.87 -0.57 14.40
CA LEU A 342 -19.40 -1.53 15.37
C LEU A 342 -19.90 -2.75 14.60
N ALA A 343 -19.47 -3.95 15.00
CA ALA A 343 -19.91 -5.20 14.40
C ALA A 343 -20.22 -6.25 15.46
N MET A 344 -21.15 -7.14 15.12
CA MET A 344 -21.57 -8.27 15.91
C MET A 344 -21.49 -9.54 15.06
N THR A 345 -20.84 -10.55 15.60
CA THR A 345 -20.77 -11.90 15.03
C THR A 345 -21.67 -12.82 15.84
N SER A 346 -22.63 -13.43 15.16
CA SER A 346 -23.59 -14.39 15.72
C SER A 346 -23.49 -15.71 14.97
N GLU A 347 -23.43 -16.82 15.69
CA GLU A 347 -23.34 -18.16 15.13
C GLU A 347 -24.39 -19.07 15.77
N TRP A 348 -25.13 -19.82 14.95
CA TRP A 348 -26.10 -20.80 15.43
C TRP A 348 -26.30 -21.90 14.37
N ASN A 349 -26.31 -23.15 14.82
CA ASN A 349 -26.42 -24.31 13.93
C ASN A 349 -25.36 -24.28 12.81
N LYS A 350 -25.80 -24.10 11.56
CA LYS A 350 -24.97 -24.00 10.34
C LYS A 350 -24.78 -22.56 9.86
N TRP A 351 -25.29 -21.57 10.60
CA TRP A 351 -25.30 -20.16 10.22
C TRP A 351 -24.24 -19.39 11.00
N SER A 352 -23.54 -18.50 10.29
CA SER A 352 -22.68 -17.47 10.84
C SER A 352 -23.10 -16.14 10.23
N LEU A 353 -23.44 -15.15 11.04
CA LEU A 353 -23.89 -13.84 10.59
C LEU A 353 -23.04 -12.76 11.25
N ILE A 354 -22.41 -11.92 10.43
CA ILE A 354 -21.72 -10.71 10.85
C ILE A 354 -22.60 -9.52 10.43
N THR A 355 -23.05 -8.70 11.37
CA THR A 355 -23.76 -7.45 11.07
C THR A 355 -23.06 -6.27 11.70
N GLY A 356 -23.19 -5.09 11.11
CA GLY A 356 -22.57 -3.91 11.68
C GLY A 356 -22.96 -2.61 11.03
N VAL A 357 -22.44 -1.54 11.61
CA VAL A 357 -22.54 -0.18 11.13
C VAL A 357 -21.16 0.47 11.15
N ASP A 358 -20.92 1.36 10.20
CA ASP A 358 -19.69 2.12 10.09
C ASP A 358 -19.96 3.58 9.71
N SER A 359 -19.02 4.46 10.04
CA SER A 359 -19.04 5.84 9.57
C SER A 359 -17.65 6.36 9.27
N GLN A 360 -17.57 7.29 8.32
CA GLN A 360 -16.36 7.98 7.97
C GLN A 360 -16.64 9.48 7.78
N PHE A 361 -15.87 10.30 8.46
CA PHE A 361 -15.84 11.74 8.28
C PHE A 361 -14.44 12.14 7.87
N ASN A 362 -14.29 12.83 6.74
CA ASN A 362 -13.00 13.43 6.42
C ASN A 362 -13.13 14.83 5.85
N LYS A 363 -12.07 15.62 6.05
CA LYS A 363 -11.94 17.00 5.58
C LYS A 363 -10.60 17.17 4.92
N HIS A 364 -10.58 17.92 3.84
CA HIS A 364 -9.37 18.31 3.14
C HIS A 364 -9.27 19.84 3.07
N GLY A 365 -8.05 20.35 3.07
CA GLY A 365 -7.77 21.76 2.89
C GLY A 365 -6.29 22.00 2.65
N GLY A 366 -5.95 23.20 2.21
CA GLY A 366 -4.56 23.53 1.93
C GLY A 366 -4.28 25.02 1.77
N SER A 367 -3.00 25.32 1.63
CA SER A 367 -2.45 26.65 1.40
C SER A 367 -1.34 26.58 0.33
N MET A 368 -1.01 27.72 -0.24
CA MET A 368 0.12 27.86 -1.16
C MET A 368 0.91 29.11 -0.81
N SER A 369 2.23 29.03 -0.90
CA SER A 369 3.14 30.14 -0.66
C SER A 369 4.24 30.21 -1.70
N SER A 370 4.58 31.43 -2.08
CA SER A 370 5.69 31.79 -2.96
C SER A 370 6.36 33.07 -2.43
N PRO A 371 7.61 32.98 -1.94
CA PRO A 371 8.36 34.18 -1.57
C PRO A 371 8.63 35.08 -2.78
N THR A 372 8.86 34.50 -3.95
CA THR A 372 9.19 35.21 -5.20
C THR A 372 7.96 35.83 -5.87
N MET A 373 6.78 35.23 -5.70
CA MET A 373 5.51 35.73 -6.23
C MET A 373 4.42 35.82 -5.15
N PRO A 374 4.46 36.82 -4.24
CA PRO A 374 3.49 36.93 -3.16
C PRO A 374 2.02 37.02 -3.59
N SER A 375 1.74 37.44 -4.83
CA SER A 375 0.39 37.46 -5.42
C SER A 375 -0.20 36.05 -5.61
N MET A 376 0.63 35.01 -5.64
CA MET A 376 0.20 33.62 -5.72
C MET A 376 -0.12 33.01 -4.35
N ASN A 377 0.12 33.73 -3.25
CA ASN A 377 -0.11 33.20 -1.91
C ASN A 377 -1.60 32.95 -1.67
N VAL A 378 -1.93 31.72 -1.29
CA VAL A 378 -3.29 31.32 -0.90
C VAL A 378 -3.25 30.95 0.58
N PRO A 379 -3.97 31.67 1.46
CA PRO A 379 -4.05 31.28 2.87
C PRO A 379 -4.76 29.93 3.01
N TYR A 380 -4.51 29.24 4.13
CA TYR A 380 -5.13 27.96 4.38
C TYR A 380 -6.66 28.03 4.31
N ARG A 381 -7.26 27.15 3.50
CA ARG A 381 -8.72 27.02 3.35
C ARG A 381 -9.11 25.54 3.23
N GLN A 382 -10.23 25.18 3.86
CA GLN A 382 -10.88 23.89 3.63
C GLN A 382 -11.53 23.91 2.24
N ASP A 383 -11.38 22.82 1.47
CA ASP A 383 -11.92 22.70 0.11
C ASP A 383 -12.95 21.56 -0.01
N MET A 384 -12.86 20.53 0.83
CA MET A 384 -13.76 19.37 0.82
C MET A 384 -14.20 18.98 2.23
N ARG A 385 -15.47 18.58 2.34
CA ARG A 385 -15.98 17.76 3.44
C ARG A 385 -16.64 16.48 2.90
N PHE A 386 -16.32 15.34 3.49
CA PHE A 386 -16.85 14.03 3.14
C PHE A 386 -17.46 13.36 4.37
N GLN A 387 -18.63 12.74 4.21
CA GLN A 387 -19.33 11.99 5.24
C GLN A 387 -19.92 10.71 4.64
N SER A 388 -19.72 9.57 5.29
CA SER A 388 -20.33 8.29 4.92
C SER A 388 -20.89 7.60 6.15
N TYR A 389 -22.06 6.98 6.00
CA TYR A 389 -22.67 6.10 6.97
C TYR A 389 -23.07 4.80 6.27
N GLY A 390 -22.54 3.67 6.76
CA GLY A 390 -22.77 2.35 6.21
C GLY A 390 -23.47 1.42 7.21
N ALA A 391 -24.34 0.55 6.69
CA ALA A 391 -24.83 -0.62 7.41
C ALA A 391 -24.59 -1.86 6.55
N PHE A 392 -24.14 -2.95 7.17
CA PHE A 392 -23.76 -4.17 6.45
C PHE A 392 -24.20 -5.44 7.18
N GLY A 393 -24.34 -6.51 6.40
CA GLY A 393 -24.55 -7.88 6.88
C GLY A 393 -23.86 -8.88 5.97
N GLU A 394 -23.14 -9.83 6.54
CA GLU A 394 -22.47 -10.93 5.84
C GLU A 394 -22.86 -12.27 6.49
N LEU A 395 -23.47 -13.15 5.71
CA LEU A 395 -24.06 -14.41 6.12
C LEU A 395 -23.26 -15.57 5.50
N GLY A 396 -22.70 -16.41 6.35
CA GLY A 396 -22.16 -17.73 6.02
C GLY A 396 -23.17 -18.83 6.37
N TYR A 397 -23.38 -19.76 5.45
CA TYR A 397 -24.20 -20.96 5.64
C TYR A 397 -23.42 -22.20 5.24
N GLN A 398 -23.14 -23.06 6.22
CA GLN A 398 -22.49 -24.35 6.00
C GLN A 398 -23.53 -25.36 5.47
N TRP A 399 -23.62 -25.51 4.15
CA TRP A 399 -24.62 -26.39 3.53
C TRP A 399 -24.41 -27.85 3.97
N ASN A 400 -23.18 -28.33 3.87
CA ASN A 400 -22.67 -29.60 4.36
C ASN A 400 -21.15 -29.49 4.59
N ASP A 401 -20.48 -30.57 4.97
CA ASP A 401 -19.04 -30.55 5.28
C ASP A 401 -18.16 -30.18 4.07
N GLN A 402 -18.69 -30.20 2.85
CA GLN A 402 -17.95 -29.91 1.62
C GLN A 402 -18.29 -28.55 1.00
N ASN A 403 -19.41 -27.93 1.37
CA ASN A 403 -19.95 -26.76 0.68
C ASN A 403 -20.39 -25.68 1.66
N LYS A 404 -19.99 -24.45 1.40
CA LYS A 404 -20.35 -23.25 2.18
C LYS A 404 -20.81 -22.14 1.23
N LEU A 405 -21.93 -21.52 1.56
CA LEU A 405 -22.42 -20.30 0.91
C LEU A 405 -22.04 -19.11 1.78
N VAL A 406 -21.46 -18.07 1.19
CA VAL A 406 -21.20 -16.79 1.85
C VAL A 406 -21.85 -15.70 1.01
N THR A 407 -22.67 -14.85 1.62
CA THR A 407 -23.33 -13.74 0.92
C THR A 407 -23.33 -12.51 1.82
N GLY A 408 -23.24 -11.33 1.24
CA GLY A 408 -23.26 -10.10 2.01
C GLY A 408 -23.91 -8.96 1.25
N ALA A 409 -24.45 -8.01 1.99
CA ALA A 409 -25.00 -6.77 1.47
C ALA A 409 -24.66 -5.61 2.39
N ARG A 410 -24.44 -4.43 1.80
CA ARG A 410 -24.30 -3.15 2.51
C ARG A 410 -24.99 -2.03 1.75
N LEU A 411 -25.35 -0.99 2.50
CA LEU A 411 -25.87 0.26 1.96
C LEU A 411 -25.11 1.42 2.59
N ASP A 412 -24.51 2.26 1.75
CA ASP A 412 -23.81 3.48 2.16
C ASP A 412 -24.59 4.74 1.77
N ARG A 413 -24.79 5.64 2.73
CA ARG A 413 -25.19 7.03 2.47
C ARG A 413 -23.95 7.90 2.46
N VAL A 414 -23.55 8.38 1.29
CA VAL A 414 -22.36 9.21 1.11
C VAL A 414 -22.75 10.65 0.75
N THR A 415 -22.18 11.61 1.47
CA THR A 415 -22.31 13.04 1.23
C THR A 415 -20.94 13.66 1.02
N VAL A 416 -20.77 14.41 -0.07
CA VAL A 416 -19.55 15.17 -0.38
C VAL A 416 -19.92 16.63 -0.60
N GLU A 417 -19.21 17.53 0.06
CA GLU A 417 -19.41 18.97 -0.06
C GLU A 417 -18.15 19.65 -0.61
N ASP A 418 -18.35 20.49 -1.62
CA ASP A 418 -17.36 21.39 -2.20
C ASP A 418 -17.40 22.75 -1.48
N GLU A 419 -16.37 23.02 -0.68
CA GLU A 419 -16.25 24.25 0.11
C GLU A 419 -15.42 25.33 -0.61
N ARG A 420 -15.03 25.11 -1.88
CA ARG A 420 -14.29 26.11 -2.66
C ARG A 420 -15.17 27.32 -2.97
N ALA A 421 -14.70 28.51 -2.60
CA ALA A 421 -15.39 29.77 -2.85
C ALA A 421 -15.66 30.04 -4.35
N ASP A 422 -14.75 29.59 -5.23
CA ASP A 422 -14.92 29.72 -6.69
C ASP A 422 -16.12 28.91 -7.21
N SER A 423 -16.33 27.69 -6.69
CA SER A 423 -17.49 26.87 -7.04
C SER A 423 -18.81 27.56 -6.64
N GLN A 424 -18.83 28.16 -5.45
CA GLN A 424 -19.99 28.92 -4.96
C GLN A 424 -20.25 30.16 -5.81
N ALA A 425 -19.22 30.94 -6.12
CA ALA A 425 -19.32 32.15 -6.93
C ALA A 425 -19.83 31.87 -8.35
N LYS A 426 -19.49 30.71 -8.91
CA LYS A 426 -19.96 30.25 -10.23
C LYS A 426 -21.35 29.59 -10.20
N GLY A 427 -21.97 29.44 -9.03
CA GLY A 427 -23.29 28.85 -8.89
C GLY A 427 -23.36 27.35 -9.18
N PHE A 428 -22.23 26.64 -9.04
CA PHE A 428 -22.20 25.19 -9.22
C PHE A 428 -22.92 24.47 -8.07
N ASN A 429 -23.39 23.25 -8.31
CA ASN A 429 -23.81 22.41 -7.19
C ASN A 429 -22.57 22.07 -6.36
N THR A 430 -22.69 22.30 -5.05
CA THR A 430 -21.61 22.13 -4.07
C THR A 430 -21.87 20.95 -3.13
N LYS A 431 -22.96 20.20 -3.32
CA LYS A 431 -23.29 19.04 -2.48
C LYS A 431 -23.72 17.86 -3.33
N LEU A 432 -22.99 16.75 -3.21
CA LEU A 432 -23.40 15.45 -3.75
C LEU A 432 -23.87 14.57 -2.60
N GLU A 433 -24.98 13.87 -2.80
CA GLU A 433 -25.56 12.98 -1.81
C GLU A 433 -26.10 11.73 -2.52
N LYS A 434 -25.58 10.55 -2.19
CA LYS A 434 -25.84 9.28 -2.90
C LYS A 434 -26.09 8.14 -1.92
N ASN A 435 -26.96 7.21 -2.32
CA ASN A 435 -27.09 5.89 -1.70
C ASN A 435 -26.38 4.89 -2.60
N LEU A 436 -25.46 4.11 -2.04
CA LEU A 436 -24.61 3.19 -2.80
C LEU A 436 -24.79 1.78 -2.21
N PRO A 437 -25.68 0.95 -2.78
CA PRO A 437 -25.78 -0.45 -2.39
C PRO A 437 -24.59 -1.25 -2.93
N SER A 438 -24.14 -2.25 -2.18
CA SER A 438 -23.14 -3.23 -2.64
C SER A 438 -23.49 -4.60 -2.08
N ALA A 439 -23.24 -5.66 -2.82
CA ALA A 439 -23.55 -7.02 -2.40
C ALA A 439 -22.66 -8.05 -3.09
N PHE A 440 -22.50 -9.23 -2.49
CA PHE A 440 -21.86 -10.35 -3.14
C PHE A 440 -22.49 -11.68 -2.72
N VAL A 441 -22.28 -12.70 -3.54
CA VAL A 441 -22.59 -14.09 -3.23
C VAL A 441 -21.41 -14.96 -3.67
N ARG A 442 -20.99 -15.89 -2.81
CA ARG A 442 -19.85 -16.77 -3.02
C ARG A 442 -20.17 -18.19 -2.56
N TRP A 443 -19.86 -19.15 -3.41
CA TRP A 443 -19.94 -20.57 -3.13
C TRP A 443 -18.52 -21.13 -2.97
N GLU A 444 -18.24 -21.72 -1.81
CA GLU A 444 -16.94 -22.29 -1.43
C GLU A 444 -17.06 -23.81 -1.33
N ASN A 445 -16.19 -24.55 -2.02
CA ASN A 445 -16.20 -26.01 -2.07
C ASN A 445 -14.88 -26.59 -1.61
N GLN A 446 -14.95 -27.70 -0.87
CA GLN A 446 -13.79 -28.48 -0.45
C GLN A 446 -14.04 -29.96 -0.68
N TYR A 447 -13.03 -30.62 -1.27
CA TYR A 447 -12.99 -32.06 -1.53
C TYR A 447 -11.76 -32.63 -0.83
N PRO A 448 -11.88 -33.02 0.46
CA PRO A 448 -10.76 -33.47 1.27
C PRO A 448 -10.02 -34.69 0.71
N GLU A 449 -10.73 -35.60 0.02
CA GLU A 449 -10.17 -36.80 -0.64
C GLU A 449 -9.09 -36.47 -1.69
N HIS A 450 -9.08 -35.23 -2.21
CA HIS A 450 -8.18 -34.77 -3.26
C HIS A 450 -7.40 -33.51 -2.87
N ASP A 451 -7.51 -33.08 -1.61
CA ASP A 451 -6.94 -31.83 -1.09
C ASP A 451 -7.25 -30.62 -1.98
N PHE A 452 -8.43 -30.64 -2.64
CA PHE A 452 -8.86 -29.63 -3.60
C PHE A 452 -9.90 -28.73 -2.97
N LYS A 453 -9.71 -27.42 -3.12
CA LYS A 453 -10.61 -26.38 -2.62
C LYS A 453 -10.87 -25.39 -3.74
N SER A 454 -12.11 -24.95 -3.93
CA SER A 454 -12.47 -23.99 -4.97
C SER A 454 -13.51 -23.00 -4.51
N TYR A 455 -13.60 -21.87 -5.20
CA TYR A 455 -14.67 -20.91 -4.99
C TYR A 455 -15.14 -20.32 -6.31
N ILE A 456 -16.38 -19.86 -6.31
CA ILE A 456 -16.96 -18.99 -7.34
C ILE A 456 -17.81 -17.94 -6.64
N GLY A 457 -17.60 -16.67 -6.98
CA GLY A 457 -18.33 -15.57 -6.37
C GLY A 457 -18.65 -14.47 -7.36
N LEU A 458 -19.80 -13.83 -7.18
CA LEU A 458 -20.25 -12.68 -7.95
C LEU A 458 -20.43 -11.52 -6.97
N GLY A 459 -19.77 -10.40 -7.23
CA GLY A 459 -19.84 -9.20 -6.40
C GLY A 459 -20.23 -7.96 -7.20
N TYR A 460 -21.02 -7.10 -6.58
CA TYR A 460 -21.48 -5.82 -7.09
C TYR A 460 -21.12 -4.71 -6.10
N VAL A 461 -20.44 -3.67 -6.56
CA VAL A 461 -20.03 -2.51 -5.75
C VAL A 461 -20.37 -1.22 -6.46
N GLU A 462 -21.00 -0.28 -5.74
CA GLU A 462 -21.11 1.12 -6.15
C GLU A 462 -20.16 1.99 -5.33
N ARG A 463 -19.37 2.83 -6.00
CA ARG A 463 -18.33 3.64 -5.39
C ARG A 463 -18.55 5.12 -5.69
N MET A 464 -18.58 5.93 -4.63
CA MET A 464 -18.54 7.39 -4.78
C MET A 464 -17.20 7.81 -5.41
N PRO A 465 -17.17 8.77 -6.34
CA PRO A 465 -15.92 9.37 -6.79
C PRO A 465 -15.13 9.93 -5.60
N ASP A 466 -13.83 9.73 -5.58
CA ASP A 466 -12.98 10.14 -4.48
C ASP A 466 -12.52 11.62 -4.59
N TYR A 467 -11.69 12.07 -3.65
CA TYR A 467 -11.16 13.44 -3.65
C TYR A 467 -10.41 13.77 -4.96
N TRP A 468 -9.59 12.83 -5.44
CA TRP A 468 -8.75 13.02 -6.62
C TRP A 468 -9.55 13.02 -7.92
N GLU A 469 -10.71 12.37 -7.91
CA GLU A 469 -11.63 12.36 -9.06
C GLU A 469 -12.52 13.60 -9.10
N LEU A 470 -12.86 14.19 -7.94
CA LEU A 470 -13.77 15.33 -7.83
C LEU A 470 -13.08 16.71 -7.76
N PHE A 471 -11.89 16.81 -7.16
CA PHE A 471 -11.29 18.11 -6.82
C PHE A 471 -9.99 18.42 -7.58
N SER A 472 -9.21 17.40 -7.94
CA SER A 472 -7.91 17.56 -8.59
C SER A 472 -7.95 17.86 -10.10
N PRO A 473 -8.87 17.28 -10.92
CA PRO A 473 -8.89 17.53 -12.37
C PRO A 473 -9.60 18.86 -12.68
N LYS A 474 -9.24 19.49 -13.81
CA LYS A 474 -9.75 20.82 -14.17
C LYS A 474 -11.13 20.78 -14.82
N HIS A 475 -11.48 19.71 -15.52
CA HIS A 475 -12.72 19.59 -16.31
C HIS A 475 -13.34 18.18 -16.15
N GLY A 476 -14.68 18.09 -16.25
CA GLY A 476 -15.45 16.84 -16.12
C GLY A 476 -15.88 16.23 -17.45
N ASN A 477 -16.94 15.41 -17.42
CA ASN A 477 -17.61 14.89 -18.63
C ASN A 477 -17.97 16.01 -19.63
N ALA A 478 -18.06 15.66 -20.92
CA ALA A 478 -18.38 16.61 -21.98
C ALA A 478 -19.66 17.41 -21.66
N GLY A 479 -19.57 18.74 -21.73
CA GLY A 479 -20.67 19.64 -21.36
C GLY A 479 -20.71 20.06 -19.89
N SER A 480 -19.88 19.46 -19.01
CA SER A 480 -19.70 19.92 -17.63
C SER A 480 -18.57 20.94 -17.52
N THR A 481 -18.77 21.98 -16.71
CA THR A 481 -17.77 23.00 -16.40
C THR A 481 -16.74 22.54 -15.37
N ASN A 482 -17.06 21.55 -14.52
CA ASN A 482 -16.13 20.96 -13.55
C ASN A 482 -16.39 19.46 -13.33
N THR A 483 -15.44 18.79 -12.67
CA THR A 483 -15.53 17.37 -12.31
C THR A 483 -16.61 17.09 -11.28
N PHE A 484 -16.74 17.93 -10.25
CA PHE A 484 -17.71 17.73 -9.16
C PHE A 484 -19.16 17.60 -9.64
N ASN A 485 -19.53 18.33 -10.70
CA ASN A 485 -20.88 18.31 -11.28
C ASN A 485 -20.99 17.35 -12.47
N GLY A 486 -19.86 16.81 -12.93
CA GLY A 486 -19.78 16.04 -14.16
C GLY A 486 -19.65 14.53 -13.96
N VAL A 487 -19.09 14.07 -12.84
CA VAL A 487 -18.69 12.66 -12.66
C VAL A 487 -19.71 11.87 -11.84
N ASN A 488 -20.12 10.71 -12.36
CA ASN A 488 -21.03 9.77 -11.71
C ASN A 488 -20.28 8.77 -10.80
N PRO A 489 -20.96 8.18 -9.79
CA PRO A 489 -20.47 7.01 -9.09
C PRO A 489 -20.19 5.84 -10.04
N GLU A 490 -19.09 5.14 -9.78
CA GLU A 490 -18.64 3.99 -10.54
C GLU A 490 -19.31 2.71 -10.03
N LYS A 491 -19.69 1.80 -10.92
CA LYS A 491 -20.38 0.55 -10.55
C LYS A 491 -19.65 -0.64 -11.14
N THR A 492 -19.23 -1.57 -10.29
CA THR A 492 -18.50 -2.76 -10.71
C THR A 492 -19.31 -4.01 -10.43
N LEU A 493 -19.54 -4.83 -11.45
CA LEU A 493 -20.04 -6.21 -11.32
C LEU A 493 -18.93 -7.17 -11.73
N GLN A 494 -18.46 -8.02 -10.83
CA GLN A 494 -17.34 -8.92 -11.08
C GLN A 494 -17.64 -10.35 -10.67
N LEU A 495 -17.34 -11.28 -11.57
CA LEU A 495 -17.25 -12.71 -11.30
C LEU A 495 -15.80 -13.04 -10.94
N ASP A 496 -15.61 -13.68 -9.79
CA ASP A 496 -14.34 -14.23 -9.30
C ASP A 496 -14.47 -15.74 -9.19
N LEU A 497 -13.46 -16.47 -9.66
CA LEU A 497 -13.38 -17.93 -9.49
C LEU A 497 -11.95 -18.35 -9.22
N GLY A 498 -11.77 -19.41 -8.45
CA GLY A 498 -10.43 -19.88 -8.14
C GLY A 498 -10.41 -21.24 -7.48
N PHE A 499 -9.21 -21.80 -7.39
CA PHE A 499 -8.97 -23.04 -6.69
C PHE A 499 -7.57 -23.06 -6.07
N GLN A 500 -7.41 -23.96 -5.12
CA GLN A 500 -6.12 -24.37 -4.57
C GLN A 500 -6.13 -25.88 -4.35
N GLN A 501 -4.99 -26.51 -4.60
CA GLN A 501 -4.81 -27.94 -4.45
C GLN A 501 -3.42 -28.25 -3.94
N GLN A 502 -3.33 -29.07 -2.90
CA GLN A 502 -2.08 -29.55 -2.35
C GLN A 502 -2.02 -31.08 -2.44
N HIS A 503 -1.26 -31.62 -3.39
CA HIS A 503 -1.13 -33.06 -3.57
C HIS A 503 0.32 -33.52 -3.35
N GLY A 504 0.60 -34.02 -2.14
CA GLY A 504 1.94 -34.43 -1.75
C GLY A 504 2.94 -33.27 -1.81
N ALA A 505 3.96 -33.40 -2.67
CA ALA A 505 4.99 -32.39 -2.90
C ALA A 505 4.53 -31.21 -3.80
N LEU A 506 3.37 -31.33 -4.46
CA LEU A 506 2.84 -30.35 -5.39
C LEU A 506 1.82 -29.45 -4.70
N ASN A 507 1.96 -28.13 -4.85
CA ASN A 507 0.98 -27.13 -4.46
C ASN A 507 0.60 -26.31 -5.70
N THR A 508 -0.67 -26.14 -5.98
CA THR A 508 -1.15 -25.34 -7.12
C THR A 508 -2.30 -24.45 -6.69
N TRP A 509 -2.39 -23.26 -7.28
CA TRP A 509 -3.50 -22.36 -7.07
C TRP A 509 -3.74 -21.52 -8.33
N ALA A 510 -4.99 -21.12 -8.54
CA ALA A 510 -5.35 -20.16 -9.57
C ALA A 510 -6.53 -19.31 -9.12
N SER A 511 -6.55 -18.06 -9.57
CA SER A 511 -7.65 -17.12 -9.39
C SER A 511 -7.86 -16.40 -10.72
N ALA A 512 -9.09 -16.31 -11.17
CA ALA A 512 -9.47 -15.61 -12.38
C ALA A 512 -10.67 -14.71 -12.12
N TYR A 513 -10.78 -13.64 -12.89
CA TYR A 513 -11.87 -12.70 -12.78
C TYR A 513 -12.30 -12.17 -14.14
N ALA A 514 -13.58 -11.80 -14.22
CA ALA A 514 -14.14 -11.03 -15.32
C ALA A 514 -15.18 -10.06 -14.75
N GLY A 515 -15.13 -8.80 -15.17
CA GLY A 515 -15.99 -7.76 -14.62
C GLY A 515 -16.43 -6.74 -15.65
N LEU A 516 -17.60 -6.17 -15.39
CA LEU A 516 -18.16 -5.02 -16.08
C LEU A 516 -18.08 -3.83 -15.12
N VAL A 517 -17.59 -2.70 -15.62
CA VAL A 517 -17.52 -1.46 -14.86
C VAL A 517 -18.29 -0.39 -15.62
N ASP A 518 -19.48 -0.08 -15.13
CA ASP A 518 -20.29 1.02 -15.64
C ASP A 518 -19.79 2.32 -15.01
N ASP A 519 -19.79 3.40 -15.79
CA ASP A 519 -19.34 4.72 -15.34
C ASP A 519 -17.89 4.71 -14.77
N TYR A 520 -16.98 3.87 -15.30
CA TYR A 520 -15.56 3.88 -14.94
C TYR A 520 -14.96 5.28 -15.04
N ILE A 521 -14.38 5.78 -13.95
CA ILE A 521 -13.82 7.12 -13.89
C ILE A 521 -12.39 7.10 -14.44
N LEU A 522 -12.23 7.67 -15.64
CA LEU A 522 -11.00 7.73 -16.41
C LEU A 522 -10.43 9.15 -16.42
N MET A 523 -9.11 9.30 -16.23
CA MET A 523 -8.43 10.57 -16.45
C MET A 523 -7.95 10.68 -17.90
N SER A 524 -8.21 11.83 -18.52
CA SER A 524 -7.67 12.20 -19.83
C SER A 524 -6.83 13.47 -19.72
N TYR A 525 -5.63 13.43 -20.31
CA TYR A 525 -4.67 14.52 -20.28
C TYR A 525 -4.69 15.26 -21.61
N HIS A 526 -4.89 16.58 -21.54
CA HIS A 526 -4.99 17.45 -22.71
C HIS A 526 -3.86 18.48 -22.71
N HIS A 527 -3.19 18.61 -23.84
CA HIS A 527 -2.21 19.67 -24.07
C HIS A 527 -2.96 20.96 -24.42
N HIS A 528 -2.69 22.02 -23.65
CA HIS A 528 -3.13 23.36 -24.02
C HIS A 528 -1.93 24.12 -24.57
N PRO A 529 -1.98 24.57 -25.84
CA PRO A 529 -0.96 25.48 -26.34
C PRO A 529 -1.08 26.80 -25.56
N SER A 530 -0.05 27.17 -24.80
CA SER A 530 0.05 28.51 -24.22
C SER A 530 0.86 29.39 -25.20
N MET A 531 0.20 30.39 -25.78
CA MET A 531 0.90 31.43 -26.56
C MET A 531 1.47 32.44 -25.56
N GLY A 532 2.80 32.53 -25.47
CA GLY A 532 3.45 33.64 -24.77
C GLY A 532 3.18 34.98 -25.47
N MET A 533 3.25 36.09 -24.71
CA MET A 533 3.06 37.46 -25.24
C MET A 533 4.06 37.84 -26.35
N ASP A 534 5.17 37.10 -26.48
CA ASP A 534 6.22 37.31 -27.50
C ASP A 534 6.28 36.21 -28.59
N GLY A 535 5.27 35.35 -28.69
CA GLY A 535 5.21 34.32 -29.74
C GLY A 535 6.21 33.16 -29.59
N HIS A 536 6.89 33.06 -28.45
CA HIS A 536 7.71 31.91 -28.06
C HIS A 536 6.92 30.95 -27.15
N ASP A 537 7.01 29.65 -27.44
CA ASP A 537 6.38 28.53 -26.73
C ASP A 537 7.07 28.35 -25.37
N MET A 538 6.40 28.71 -24.26
CA MET A 538 7.01 28.71 -22.93
C MET A 538 6.40 27.71 -21.93
N SER A 539 5.31 27.03 -22.27
CA SER A 539 4.89 25.80 -21.58
C SER A 539 3.77 25.09 -22.33
N HIS A 540 3.90 23.77 -22.48
CA HIS A 540 2.76 22.90 -22.72
C HIS A 540 2.08 22.62 -21.37
N ASP A 541 1.08 23.42 -21.03
CA ASP A 541 0.25 23.13 -19.86
C ASP A 541 -0.59 21.88 -20.17
N ILE A 542 -0.18 20.72 -19.64
CA ILE A 542 -0.98 19.51 -19.67
C ILE A 542 -1.94 19.55 -18.49
N THR A 543 -3.24 19.45 -18.75
CA THR A 543 -4.25 19.37 -17.69
C THR A 543 -5.01 18.06 -17.75
N ALA A 544 -5.34 17.53 -16.57
CA ALA A 544 -6.17 16.35 -16.42
C ALA A 544 -7.65 16.74 -16.39
N GLY A 545 -8.47 16.02 -17.15
CA GLY A 545 -9.92 15.96 -16.99
C GLY A 545 -10.37 14.58 -16.53
N ALA A 546 -11.52 14.49 -15.87
CA ALA A 546 -12.13 13.22 -15.47
C ALA A 546 -13.41 12.97 -16.26
N LYS A 547 -13.57 11.75 -16.77
CA LYS A 547 -14.77 11.33 -17.50
C LYS A 547 -15.22 9.93 -17.10
N ASN A 548 -16.53 9.68 -17.16
CA ASN A 548 -17.09 8.35 -17.03
C ASN A 548 -17.09 7.65 -18.40
N VAL A 549 -16.65 6.39 -18.43
CA VAL A 549 -16.70 5.50 -19.59
C VAL A 549 -17.12 4.11 -19.11
N ASP A 550 -17.72 3.30 -19.97
CA ASP A 550 -17.97 1.90 -19.65
C ASP A 550 -16.71 1.08 -19.94
N ALA A 551 -16.46 0.07 -19.12
CA ALA A 551 -15.30 -0.77 -19.25
C ALA A 551 -15.58 -2.24 -18.97
N THR A 552 -14.79 -3.11 -19.60
CA THR A 552 -14.72 -4.54 -19.29
C THR A 552 -13.31 -4.87 -18.83
N ILE A 553 -13.21 -5.64 -17.74
CA ILE A 553 -11.95 -6.09 -17.15
C ILE A 553 -11.94 -7.61 -17.06
N ALA A 554 -10.77 -8.21 -17.23
CA ALA A 554 -10.58 -9.64 -17.04
C ALA A 554 -9.13 -9.94 -16.73
N GLY A 555 -8.86 -11.07 -16.10
CA GLY A 555 -7.49 -11.49 -15.85
C GLY A 555 -7.41 -12.76 -15.02
N ALA A 556 -6.18 -13.17 -14.75
CA ALA A 556 -5.90 -14.35 -13.96
C ALA A 556 -4.54 -14.25 -13.28
N GLU A 557 -4.45 -14.84 -12.10
CA GLU A 557 -3.22 -15.15 -11.39
C GLU A 557 -3.16 -16.65 -11.14
N ALA A 558 -1.99 -17.26 -11.32
CA ALA A 558 -1.80 -18.68 -11.06
C ALA A 558 -0.41 -18.97 -10.49
N GLY A 559 -0.30 -20.03 -9.71
CA GLY A 559 0.96 -20.49 -9.14
C GLY A 559 1.03 -22.01 -9.04
N ILE A 560 2.24 -22.53 -9.22
CA ILE A 560 2.62 -23.93 -9.03
C ILE A 560 3.90 -23.98 -8.20
N GLY A 561 3.86 -24.66 -7.08
CA GLY A 561 5.00 -24.95 -6.20
C GLY A 561 5.26 -26.44 -6.15
N TYR A 562 6.53 -26.82 -6.16
CA TYR A 562 6.95 -28.21 -6.08
C TYR A 562 8.13 -28.39 -5.11
N GLN A 563 7.98 -29.32 -4.16
CA GLN A 563 9.02 -29.75 -3.24
C GLN A 563 9.82 -30.90 -3.89
N PHE A 564 10.94 -30.60 -4.55
CA PHE A 564 11.75 -31.62 -5.23
C PHE A 564 12.43 -32.59 -4.25
N THR A 565 12.86 -32.07 -3.11
CA THR A 565 13.46 -32.83 -1.99
C THR A 565 13.09 -32.09 -0.71
N ASP A 566 13.36 -32.65 0.47
CA ASP A 566 13.11 -31.95 1.75
C ASP A 566 13.82 -30.59 1.87
N ARG A 567 14.84 -30.33 1.04
CA ARG A 567 15.62 -29.10 1.03
C ARG A 567 15.39 -28.22 -0.19
N ILE A 568 14.96 -28.76 -1.33
CA ILE A 568 14.85 -27.99 -2.57
C ILE A 568 13.38 -27.80 -2.91
N GLN A 569 12.99 -26.54 -3.01
CA GLN A 569 11.66 -26.11 -3.42
C GLN A 569 11.79 -25.20 -4.63
N ALA A 570 10.85 -25.28 -5.55
CA ALA A 570 10.66 -24.21 -6.51
C ALA A 570 9.19 -23.85 -6.63
N ASP A 571 8.92 -22.62 -7.02
CA ASP A 571 7.59 -22.19 -7.42
C ASP A 571 7.66 -21.27 -8.63
N LEU A 572 6.64 -21.38 -9.46
CA LEU A 572 6.41 -20.55 -10.62
C LEU A 572 5.05 -19.93 -10.45
N SER A 573 4.98 -18.62 -10.62
CA SER A 573 3.73 -17.88 -10.53
C SER A 573 3.64 -16.84 -11.65
N ALA A 574 2.43 -16.55 -12.09
CA ALA A 574 2.18 -15.58 -13.16
C ALA A 574 0.89 -14.80 -12.89
N MET A 575 0.85 -13.56 -13.37
CA MET A 575 -0.33 -12.71 -13.31
C MET A 575 -0.53 -11.95 -14.61
N TYR A 576 -1.79 -11.84 -15.04
CA TYR A 576 -2.20 -11.10 -16.23
C TYR A 576 -3.47 -10.32 -15.94
N ALA A 577 -3.46 -9.05 -16.30
CA ALA A 577 -4.62 -8.17 -16.25
C ALA A 577 -4.92 -7.64 -17.67
N TRP A 578 -6.20 -7.53 -17.97
CA TRP A 578 -6.71 -7.02 -19.23
C TRP A 578 -7.88 -6.07 -18.96
N GLY A 579 -7.91 -4.96 -19.70
CA GLY A 579 -8.98 -3.98 -19.64
C GLY A 579 -9.28 -3.38 -21.01
N LYS A 580 -10.54 -3.04 -21.21
CA LYS A 580 -11.04 -2.34 -22.39
C LYS A 580 -12.06 -1.29 -21.99
N ASN A 581 -11.85 -0.05 -22.41
CA ASN A 581 -12.85 1.00 -22.46
C ASN A 581 -13.81 0.67 -23.62
N THR A 582 -15.03 0.28 -23.30
CA THR A 582 -16.05 -0.12 -24.28
C THR A 582 -16.79 1.06 -24.88
N THR A 583 -16.78 2.24 -24.24
CA THR A 583 -17.33 3.48 -24.80
C THR A 583 -16.53 3.98 -26.01
N ASP A 584 -15.20 4.01 -25.88
CA ASP A 584 -14.30 4.54 -26.92
C ASP A 584 -13.65 3.45 -27.79
N ASP A 585 -13.95 2.17 -27.54
CA ASP A 585 -13.32 0.99 -28.18
C ASP A 585 -11.79 0.98 -28.09
N LYS A 586 -11.25 1.30 -26.91
CA LYS A 586 -9.80 1.39 -26.64
C LYS A 586 -9.38 0.49 -25.49
N PRO A 587 -8.09 0.09 -25.38
CA PRO A 587 -7.57 -0.47 -24.14
C PRO A 587 -7.85 0.44 -22.94
N LEU A 588 -8.07 -0.12 -21.75
CA LEU A 588 -7.92 0.70 -20.54
C LEU A 588 -6.44 1.07 -20.38
N PRO A 589 -6.12 2.32 -20.04
CA PRO A 589 -4.74 2.72 -19.80
C PRO A 589 -4.21 2.18 -18.46
N GLN A 590 -2.90 2.27 -18.26
CA GLN A 590 -2.22 1.92 -17.01
C GLN A 590 -2.48 0.46 -16.55
N ILE A 591 -2.67 -0.46 -17.51
CA ILE A 591 -2.78 -1.91 -17.24
C ILE A 591 -1.38 -2.53 -17.36
N SER A 592 -0.88 -3.11 -16.27
CA SER A 592 0.41 -3.79 -16.26
C SER A 592 0.46 -4.97 -17.25
N PRO A 593 1.62 -5.22 -17.88
CA PRO A 593 1.81 -6.40 -18.73
C PRO A 593 1.77 -7.72 -17.95
N LEU A 594 1.74 -8.82 -18.70
CA LEU A 594 1.95 -10.17 -18.15
C LEU A 594 3.28 -10.22 -17.39
N GLU A 595 3.23 -10.71 -16.16
CA GLU A 595 4.39 -10.91 -15.31
C GLU A 595 4.47 -12.35 -14.82
N GLY A 596 5.67 -12.93 -14.86
CA GLY A 596 6.00 -14.24 -14.32
C GLY A 596 7.15 -14.17 -13.31
N ARG A 597 7.08 -14.99 -12.26
CA ARG A 597 8.10 -15.12 -11.22
C ARG A 597 8.43 -16.59 -11.00
N LEU A 598 9.70 -16.94 -11.16
CA LEU A 598 10.25 -18.24 -10.80
C LEU A 598 11.09 -18.07 -9.53
N ASN A 599 10.75 -18.82 -8.49
CA ASN A 599 11.54 -18.90 -7.28
C ASN A 599 12.12 -20.29 -7.11
N ILE A 600 13.37 -20.35 -6.69
CA ILE A 600 14.05 -21.59 -6.30
C ILE A 600 14.65 -21.36 -4.92
N ARG A 601 14.37 -22.26 -3.98
CA ARG A 601 14.86 -22.19 -2.61
C ARG A 601 15.56 -23.49 -2.23
N TYR A 602 16.72 -23.33 -1.59
CA TYR A 602 17.38 -24.39 -0.84
C TYR A 602 17.21 -24.06 0.65
N VAL A 603 16.47 -24.90 1.37
CA VAL A 603 16.14 -24.75 2.78
C VAL A 603 16.92 -25.79 3.58
N ALA A 604 17.71 -25.33 4.54
CA ALA A 604 18.40 -26.16 5.50
C ALA A 604 18.23 -25.59 6.91
N ASP A 605 18.56 -26.38 7.94
CA ASP A 605 18.28 -26.03 9.34
C ASP A 605 18.87 -24.67 9.74
N LYS A 606 20.11 -24.38 9.33
CA LYS A 606 20.83 -23.15 9.72
C LYS A 606 20.90 -22.10 8.63
N TYR A 607 20.61 -22.44 7.38
CA TYR A 607 20.74 -21.49 6.28
C TYR A 607 19.75 -21.77 5.16
N ASN A 608 19.32 -20.72 4.50
CA ASN A 608 18.53 -20.79 3.28
C ASN A 608 19.24 -20.04 2.16
N LEU A 609 19.07 -20.51 0.93
CA LEU A 609 19.49 -19.81 -0.27
C LEU A 609 18.27 -19.67 -1.18
N GLY A 610 18.08 -18.48 -1.75
CA GLY A 610 16.96 -18.17 -2.62
C GLY A 610 17.42 -17.55 -3.94
N LEU A 611 16.73 -17.92 -5.01
CA LEU A 611 16.81 -17.29 -6.32
C LEU A 611 15.40 -16.87 -6.72
N LEU A 612 15.25 -15.61 -7.14
CA LEU A 612 14.04 -15.06 -7.74
C LEU A 612 14.37 -14.56 -9.14
N TRP A 613 13.71 -15.12 -10.14
CA TRP A 613 13.76 -14.62 -11.51
C TRP A 613 12.40 -14.04 -11.88
N ARG A 614 12.35 -12.74 -12.11
CA ARG A 614 11.16 -12.01 -12.54
C ARG A 614 11.27 -11.70 -14.02
N ALA A 615 10.24 -12.05 -14.80
CA ALA A 615 10.13 -11.75 -16.21
C ALA A 615 8.83 -11.01 -16.49
N VAL A 616 8.92 -9.90 -17.22
CA VAL A 616 7.80 -9.01 -17.53
C VAL A 616 7.73 -8.86 -19.04
N ALA A 617 6.55 -9.10 -19.60
CA ALA A 617 6.30 -8.96 -21.03
C ALA A 617 6.27 -7.48 -21.46
N GLU A 618 6.33 -7.24 -22.77
CA GLU A 618 6.00 -5.93 -23.31
C GLU A 618 4.50 -5.60 -23.13
N GLN A 619 4.18 -4.31 -22.98
CA GLN A 619 2.80 -3.82 -22.98
C GLN A 619 2.54 -3.01 -24.25
N ASN A 620 1.72 -3.56 -25.14
CA ASN A 620 1.31 -2.91 -26.38
C ASN A 620 -0.13 -2.35 -26.34
N ARG A 621 -0.91 -2.70 -25.31
CA ARG A 621 -2.30 -2.26 -25.14
C ARG A 621 -2.33 -0.97 -24.32
N VAL A 622 -2.01 0.14 -24.97
CA VAL A 622 -1.93 1.47 -24.34
C VAL A 622 -3.00 2.42 -24.88
N SER A 623 -3.41 3.38 -24.05
CA SER A 623 -4.31 4.47 -24.42
C SER A 623 -3.65 5.81 -24.16
N LEU A 624 -2.98 6.33 -25.18
CA LEU A 624 -2.13 7.52 -25.09
C LEU A 624 -2.86 8.71 -24.45
N HIS A 625 -2.17 9.37 -23.51
CA HIS A 625 -2.67 10.51 -22.73
C HIS A 625 -3.93 10.21 -21.91
N GLN A 626 -4.18 8.94 -21.59
CA GLN A 626 -5.22 8.51 -20.65
C GLN A 626 -4.58 7.72 -19.51
N GLY A 627 -5.20 7.76 -18.34
CA GLY A 627 -4.68 7.09 -17.16
C GLY A 627 -5.46 7.41 -15.89
N ASN A 628 -4.71 7.72 -14.85
CA ASN A 628 -5.22 8.12 -13.54
C ASN A 628 -4.55 9.43 -13.10
N ILE A 629 -4.86 9.92 -11.89
CA ILE A 629 -4.35 11.23 -11.42
C ILE A 629 -2.82 11.27 -11.23
N VAL A 630 -2.17 10.11 -11.09
CA VAL A 630 -0.72 10.01 -10.86
C VAL A 630 0.04 10.03 -12.19
N GLY A 631 -0.43 9.26 -13.17
CA GLY A 631 0.23 9.05 -14.46
C GLY A 631 -0.71 8.56 -15.56
N TYR A 632 -0.21 8.61 -16.78
CA TYR A 632 -0.94 8.27 -18.01
C TYR A 632 -0.02 7.59 -19.03
N ASP A 633 -0.61 6.83 -19.94
CA ASP A 633 0.14 6.09 -20.95
C ASP A 633 0.78 7.06 -21.95
N LEU A 634 2.09 6.90 -22.15
CA LEU A 634 2.89 7.69 -23.10
C LEU A 634 3.29 6.89 -24.34
N LYS A 635 3.61 5.60 -24.14
CA LYS A 635 4.07 4.70 -25.18
C LYS A 635 3.95 3.24 -24.73
N PRO A 636 3.96 2.29 -25.67
CA PRO A 636 4.19 0.88 -25.35
C PRO A 636 5.49 0.68 -24.56
N SER A 637 5.49 -0.25 -23.59
CA SER A 637 6.68 -0.58 -22.80
C SER A 637 7.36 -1.84 -23.32
N LYS A 638 8.68 -1.91 -23.17
CA LYS A 638 9.48 -3.11 -23.53
C LYS A 638 9.39 -4.15 -22.42
N GLY A 639 9.49 -5.43 -22.80
CA GLY A 639 9.68 -6.51 -21.83
C GLY A 639 11.09 -6.47 -21.22
N PHE A 640 11.22 -7.03 -20.02
CA PHE A 640 12.50 -7.15 -19.31
C PHE A 640 12.48 -8.35 -18.36
N SER A 641 13.64 -8.67 -17.80
CA SER A 641 13.74 -9.65 -16.72
C SER A 641 14.83 -9.24 -15.75
N THR A 642 14.61 -9.47 -14.46
CA THR A 642 15.59 -9.24 -13.39
C THR A 642 15.82 -10.52 -12.61
N LEU A 643 17.09 -10.75 -12.24
CA LEU A 643 17.50 -11.88 -11.42
C LEU A 643 17.94 -11.36 -10.06
N SER A 644 17.45 -12.00 -9.00
CA SER A 644 17.72 -11.66 -7.62
C SER A 644 18.16 -12.91 -6.86
N LEU A 645 19.14 -12.77 -5.97
CA LEU A 645 19.69 -13.85 -5.15
C LEU A 645 19.66 -13.43 -3.67
N ASN A 646 19.36 -14.35 -2.78
CA ASN A 646 19.39 -14.11 -1.35
C ASN A 646 19.95 -15.32 -0.58
N GLY A 647 20.40 -15.07 0.65
CA GLY A 647 20.70 -16.11 1.61
C GLY A 647 20.43 -15.65 3.02
N SER A 648 19.92 -16.53 3.86
CA SER A 648 19.74 -16.29 5.29
C SER A 648 20.51 -17.32 6.11
N TYR A 649 20.94 -16.91 7.29
CA TYR A 649 21.67 -17.72 8.26
C TYR A 649 21.15 -17.45 9.66
N ASN A 650 20.69 -18.49 10.36
CA ASN A 650 20.31 -18.41 11.76
C ASN A 650 21.60 -18.46 12.61
N LEU A 651 22.04 -17.29 13.08
CA LEU A 651 23.28 -17.16 13.86
C LEU A 651 23.12 -17.75 15.26
N ARG A 652 21.96 -17.49 15.87
CA ARG A 652 21.47 -18.06 17.13
C ARG A 652 19.96 -18.24 17.02
N LYS A 653 19.36 -18.98 17.95
CA LYS A 653 17.92 -19.24 18.01
C LYS A 653 17.07 -17.97 17.78
N ASP A 654 17.52 -16.84 18.30
CA ASP A 654 16.79 -15.57 18.23
C ASP A 654 17.50 -14.50 17.41
N ILE A 655 18.57 -14.82 16.65
CA ILE A 655 19.31 -13.88 15.80
C ILE A 655 19.47 -14.43 14.40
N ASP A 656 18.92 -13.72 13.44
CA ASP A 656 18.96 -14.05 12.02
C ASP A 656 19.74 -12.99 11.23
N VAL A 657 20.53 -13.45 10.27
CA VAL A 657 21.22 -12.59 9.31
C VAL A 657 20.78 -13.00 7.91
N SER A 658 20.33 -12.04 7.11
CA SER A 658 19.97 -12.22 5.72
C SER A 658 20.78 -11.29 4.84
N VAL A 659 21.19 -11.75 3.67
CA VAL A 659 21.90 -10.98 2.67
C VAL A 659 21.24 -11.19 1.32
N GLY A 660 21.28 -10.19 0.46
CA GLY A 660 20.75 -10.32 -0.89
C GLY A 660 21.35 -9.35 -1.88
N ILE A 661 21.19 -9.72 -3.15
CA ILE A 661 21.57 -8.93 -4.31
C ILE A 661 20.36 -8.95 -5.24
N ASP A 662 19.83 -7.77 -5.51
CA ASP A 662 18.74 -7.56 -6.45
C ASP A 662 19.27 -7.03 -7.77
N ASN A 663 18.61 -7.44 -8.86
CA ASN A 663 19.02 -7.11 -10.22
C ASN A 663 20.52 -7.41 -10.44
N VAL A 664 20.93 -8.66 -10.18
CA VAL A 664 22.32 -9.15 -10.22
C VAL A 664 23.01 -8.80 -11.55
N LEU A 665 22.23 -8.82 -12.64
CA LEU A 665 22.70 -8.54 -14.00
C LEU A 665 22.76 -7.04 -14.34
N ASP A 666 22.46 -6.15 -13.38
CA ASP A 666 22.47 -4.70 -13.56
C ASP A 666 21.61 -4.23 -14.73
N LYS A 667 20.46 -4.87 -14.92
CA LYS A 667 19.61 -4.57 -16.07
C LYS A 667 19.06 -3.15 -15.95
N THR A 668 19.25 -2.34 -16.97
CA THR A 668 18.50 -1.09 -17.15
C THR A 668 17.12 -1.41 -17.68
N TYR A 669 16.08 -0.99 -16.95
CA TYR A 669 14.68 -1.19 -17.32
C TYR A 669 13.79 -0.10 -16.70
N THR A 670 12.58 0.03 -17.22
CA THR A 670 11.52 0.88 -16.65
C THR A 670 10.23 0.07 -16.60
N GLU A 671 9.46 0.18 -15.52
CA GLU A 671 8.13 -0.41 -15.43
C GLU A 671 7.15 0.34 -16.33
N HIS A 672 6.16 -0.37 -16.88
CA HIS A 672 5.12 0.26 -17.71
C HIS A 672 4.38 1.38 -16.96
N LEU A 673 4.13 1.19 -15.66
CA LEU A 673 3.37 2.13 -14.84
C LEU A 673 4.19 3.32 -14.33
N ASN A 674 5.51 3.34 -14.50
CA ASN A 674 6.34 4.44 -14.00
C ASN A 674 5.91 5.77 -14.65
N LYS A 675 5.97 6.85 -13.88
CA LYS A 675 5.67 8.18 -14.40
C LYS A 675 6.76 8.66 -15.36
N ALA A 676 6.40 9.52 -16.30
CA ALA A 676 7.39 10.37 -16.98
C ALA A 676 8.22 11.17 -15.96
N GLY A 677 9.52 11.21 -16.18
CA GLY A 677 10.49 12.03 -15.48
C GLY A 677 10.16 13.52 -15.62
N SER A 678 10.55 14.32 -14.62
CA SER A 678 10.37 15.77 -14.66
C SER A 678 11.52 16.47 -15.35
N ALA A 679 11.21 17.43 -16.24
CA ALA A 679 12.19 18.32 -16.85
C ALA A 679 13.06 19.09 -15.84
N GLY A 680 12.57 19.28 -14.60
CA GLY A 680 13.33 19.88 -13.51
C GLY A 680 14.57 19.09 -13.07
N PHE A 681 14.74 17.85 -13.53
CA PHE A 681 15.92 17.02 -13.31
C PHE A 681 16.63 16.63 -14.62
N GLY A 682 16.31 17.29 -15.73
CA GLY A 682 16.90 17.00 -17.04
C GLY A 682 16.28 15.84 -17.81
N PHE A 683 15.19 15.24 -17.32
CA PHE A 683 14.42 14.24 -18.08
C PHE A 683 13.62 14.91 -19.20
N ALA A 684 13.53 14.26 -20.37
CA ALA A 684 12.55 14.68 -21.37
C ALA A 684 11.12 14.49 -20.82
N SER A 685 10.19 15.37 -21.21
CA SER A 685 8.80 15.38 -20.70
C SER A 685 8.02 14.08 -20.96
N GLU A 686 8.50 13.22 -21.85
CA GLU A 686 7.90 11.93 -22.23
C GLU A 686 8.79 10.71 -21.88
N GLU A 687 9.87 10.91 -21.13
CA GLU A 687 10.79 9.84 -20.76
C GLU A 687 10.46 9.32 -19.37
N GLN A 688 10.05 8.05 -19.25
CA GLN A 688 9.89 7.38 -17.96
C GLN A 688 11.25 7.16 -17.31
N PHE A 689 11.36 7.39 -16.00
CA PHE A 689 12.60 7.13 -15.28
C PHE A 689 12.84 5.61 -15.16
N ASN A 690 14.12 5.23 -15.16
CA ASN A 690 14.54 3.84 -15.01
C ASN A 690 14.45 3.39 -13.54
N ASN A 691 14.18 2.10 -13.35
CA ASN A 691 14.22 1.45 -12.06
C ASN A 691 15.66 1.24 -11.58
N ILE A 692 15.78 0.92 -10.29
CA ILE A 692 17.06 0.63 -9.63
C ILE A 692 17.86 -0.45 -10.36
N GLY A 693 19.15 -0.18 -10.56
CA GLY A 693 20.14 -1.13 -11.04
C GLY A 693 20.45 -2.19 -9.98
N ARG A 694 21.65 -2.74 -10.01
CA ARG A 694 22.11 -3.74 -9.04
C ARG A 694 22.12 -3.15 -7.62
N ASN A 695 21.52 -3.88 -6.68
CA ASN A 695 21.38 -3.43 -5.30
C ASN A 695 21.74 -4.53 -4.30
N TYR A 696 22.67 -4.24 -3.41
CA TYR A 696 23.11 -5.13 -2.31
C TYR A 696 22.45 -4.74 -1.00
N TRP A 697 22.13 -5.73 -0.17
CA TRP A 697 21.61 -5.50 1.17
C TRP A 697 21.98 -6.59 2.17
N VAL A 698 22.00 -6.21 3.44
CA VAL A 698 22.21 -7.07 4.60
C VAL A 698 21.19 -6.67 5.66
N ARG A 699 20.46 -7.64 6.21
CA ARG A 699 19.51 -7.45 7.30
C ARG A 699 19.90 -8.34 8.47
N MET A 700 19.96 -7.78 9.67
CA MET A 700 20.05 -8.52 10.91
C MET A 700 18.75 -8.33 11.68
N SER A 701 18.16 -9.41 12.19
CA SER A 701 17.01 -9.33 13.09
C SER A 701 17.24 -10.14 14.35
N MET A 702 16.75 -9.61 15.47
CA MET A 702 16.82 -10.23 16.78
C MET A 702 15.41 -10.30 17.38
N LYS A 703 15.08 -11.42 18.01
CA LYS A 703 13.90 -11.59 18.88
C LYS A 703 14.39 -11.74 20.33
N PHE A 704 13.62 -11.28 21.31
CA PHE A 704 13.95 -11.44 22.73
C PHE A 704 12.73 -11.49 23.64
#